data_AF-X8J4R9-F1
#
_entry.id   AF-X8J4R9-F1
#
_cell.length_a   1.000
_cell.length_b   1.000
_cell.length_c   1.000
_cell.angle_alpha   90.00
_cell.angle_beta   90.00
_cell.angle_gamma   90.00
#
_symmetry.space_group_name_H-M   'P 1'
#
loop_
_entity.id
_entity.type
_entity.pdbx_description
1 polymer ?
#
loop_
_entity_poly.entity_id
_entity_poly.type
_entity_poly.pdbx_seq_one_letter_code
_entity_poly.pdbx_strand_id
1 'polypeptide(L)'
;MTLRVSLEESPGFITKLYQGNHLVYAFAPLVFGRLADVYSRPISLTLALLLFIVGCIICAASPNAAAFAVGTVFHTIGMAGIGLLAALFIGDHTSLKWRGMALSWTYLVYLATTWAGPALFTAVAWRWTYGMILIMVFALCAPALYLLFAAARSHNTATLDSQTKLKHIPSHMDLVGLLIFTLGFGLTEYGSISMVISSRDRTLTEYSPGRIVMLVIGLLLTFPVFVLWELHYASFPVMPGRVIRRKGVLFAISISFLFQFAYQFSSGSLGYFIFPWMWNMNTVGYFFAASAIAYSAGAPLLGIAYYVIRRYKPFLIIGNVLFILGCGLWLHAARHWDFEASDGPSFSKAYLFTTQVLIGMGSIAIEMSTLVGSQASVAHNDLAIVTALIFAWERVAGTLGSSAVVAVSLRNGSDRVQSIIMLGLALGFYRPAKNLAMERYNFNHVVFGASTHHDHNDDYEAYYSSQASLYVAFLYSKLLALTLTYMDVEHYGSSTMRVVPVPVRSDNYAYLLIDDATNKAAAVDPFDVPKVKAQAEKEGVELTALITTHHHADHSGGNKEFHSVYPNAPVYGGSENVPALTHPVKDGDTFSVGENIKVKCLATPCHTQDSICYYVQDTAQPEQKGVFTGDTLFLAGCGRFFEGTAPEMHKALSYLGTLPDETVVYNGHEYTKGSLAFGTHIDPDAPGMDRLRKLTEESVTTGKSTIGDEKQWNVFMRLDSATVRTATKAQNDIDAMAKLREMKNSFRG
;
A
#
# COMPACT_ATOMS: atom_id res chain seq x y z
N MET A 1 -21.09 -10.70 -29.96
CA MET A 1 -22.17 -10.85 -30.96
C MET A 1 -22.94 -12.16 -30.79
N THR A 2 -22.27 -13.31 -30.83
CA THR A 2 -22.85 -14.68 -30.72
C THR A 2 -23.86 -14.86 -29.58
N LEU A 3 -23.55 -14.36 -28.37
CA LEU A 3 -24.43 -14.47 -27.20
C LEU A 3 -25.77 -13.71 -27.37
N ARG A 4 -25.77 -12.57 -28.09
CA ARG A 4 -26.98 -11.78 -28.40
C ARG A 4 -27.91 -12.55 -29.34
N VAL A 5 -27.36 -13.19 -30.37
CA VAL A 5 -28.12 -14.03 -31.31
C VAL A 5 -28.65 -15.29 -30.61
N SER A 6 -27.90 -15.85 -29.66
CA SER A 6 -28.27 -17.07 -28.92
C SER A 6 -29.26 -16.87 -27.76
N LEU A 7 -29.63 -15.64 -27.42
CA LEU A 7 -30.51 -15.30 -26.29
C LEU A 7 -31.61 -14.30 -26.67
N GLU A 8 -31.71 -13.90 -27.94
CA GLU A 8 -32.70 -12.96 -28.51
C GLU A 8 -32.77 -11.57 -27.85
N GLU A 9 -31.75 -11.22 -27.05
CA GLU A 9 -31.81 -10.08 -26.13
C GLU A 9 -31.48 -8.72 -26.77
N SER A 10 -32.05 -7.69 -26.14
CA SER A 10 -31.81 -6.29 -26.46
C SER A 10 -30.34 -5.89 -26.17
N PRO A 11 -29.76 -4.93 -26.92
CA PRO A 11 -28.43 -4.39 -26.59
C PRO A 11 -28.34 -3.85 -25.16
N GLY A 12 -29.42 -3.24 -24.66
CA GLY A 12 -29.50 -2.70 -23.31
C GLY A 12 -29.46 -3.75 -22.20
N PHE A 13 -29.96 -4.97 -22.44
CA PHE A 13 -29.79 -6.08 -21.48
C PHE A 13 -28.31 -6.46 -21.33
N ILE A 14 -27.59 -6.62 -22.45
CA ILE A 14 -26.17 -6.99 -22.44
C ILE A 14 -25.32 -5.91 -21.72
N THR A 15 -25.60 -4.63 -21.93
CA THR A 15 -24.95 -3.53 -21.19
C THR A 15 -25.24 -3.59 -19.70
N LYS A 16 -26.49 -3.80 -19.27
CA LYS A 16 -26.87 -3.94 -17.86
C LYS A 16 -26.22 -5.17 -17.20
N LEU A 17 -26.09 -6.27 -17.94
CA LEU A 17 -25.43 -7.46 -17.44
C LEU A 17 -23.92 -7.26 -17.26
N TYR A 18 -23.29 -6.49 -18.16
CA TYR A 18 -21.88 -6.14 -18.07
C TYR A 18 -21.59 -5.26 -16.84
N GLN A 19 -22.43 -4.25 -16.59
CA GLN A 19 -22.42 -3.40 -15.38
C GLN A 19 -22.55 -4.23 -14.10
N GLY A 20 -23.62 -5.04 -13.99
CA GLY A 20 -23.90 -5.83 -12.79
C GLY A 20 -22.77 -6.81 -12.43
N ASN A 21 -22.08 -7.38 -13.42
CA ASN A 21 -20.89 -8.20 -13.17
C ASN A 21 -19.70 -7.36 -12.68
N HIS A 22 -19.40 -6.20 -13.27
CA HIS A 22 -18.29 -5.34 -12.83
C HIS A 22 -18.45 -4.85 -11.38
N LEU A 23 -19.65 -4.40 -11.01
CA LEU A 23 -20.00 -4.03 -9.63
C LEU A 23 -19.71 -5.17 -8.64
N VAL A 24 -20.14 -6.39 -8.99
CA VAL A 24 -19.89 -7.61 -8.21
C VAL A 24 -18.39 -7.95 -8.14
N TYR A 25 -17.66 -7.76 -9.24
CA TYR A 25 -16.22 -8.04 -9.33
C TYR A 25 -15.38 -7.08 -8.48
N ALA A 26 -15.84 -5.85 -8.28
CA ALA A 26 -15.20 -4.86 -7.41
C ALA A 26 -15.42 -5.11 -5.91
N PHE A 27 -16.61 -5.61 -5.54
CA PHE A 27 -16.98 -5.89 -4.15
C PHE A 27 -16.38 -7.22 -3.63
N ALA A 28 -16.35 -8.26 -4.46
CA ALA A 28 -15.96 -9.61 -4.03
C ALA A 28 -14.56 -9.72 -3.37
N PRO A 29 -13.50 -9.01 -3.81
CA PRO A 29 -12.20 -9.01 -3.13
C PRO A 29 -12.28 -8.57 -1.66
N LEU A 30 -13.09 -7.55 -1.33
CA LEU A 30 -13.23 -7.07 0.06
C LEU A 30 -13.83 -8.16 0.96
N VAL A 31 -14.83 -8.89 0.45
CA VAL A 31 -15.45 -10.02 1.15
C VAL A 31 -14.47 -11.18 1.31
N PHE A 32 -13.76 -11.58 0.26
CA PHE A 32 -12.82 -12.70 0.34
C PHE A 32 -11.60 -12.41 1.21
N GLY A 33 -11.13 -11.16 1.28
CA GLY A 33 -10.14 -10.74 2.27
C GLY A 33 -10.64 -10.99 3.69
N ARG A 34 -11.83 -10.48 4.03
CA ARG A 34 -12.43 -10.64 5.36
C ARG A 34 -12.74 -12.09 5.71
N LEU A 35 -13.29 -12.87 4.78
CA LEU A 35 -13.51 -14.31 4.98
C LEU A 35 -12.20 -15.04 5.26
N ALA A 36 -11.11 -14.65 4.60
CA ALA A 36 -9.80 -15.27 4.76
C ALA A 36 -9.00 -14.79 6.00
N ASP A 37 -9.49 -13.78 6.71
CA ASP A 37 -8.99 -13.36 8.04
C ASP A 37 -9.84 -13.94 9.19
N VAL A 38 -11.16 -14.14 8.96
CA VAL A 38 -12.09 -14.76 9.93
C VAL A 38 -11.98 -16.29 9.95
N TYR A 39 -11.90 -16.89 8.76
CA TYR A 39 -11.61 -18.30 8.49
C TYR A 39 -10.22 -18.43 7.83
N SER A 40 -9.72 -19.65 7.65
CA SER A 40 -8.42 -19.85 6.99
C SER A 40 -8.47 -19.62 5.47
N ARG A 41 -7.31 -19.26 4.87
CA ARG A 41 -7.19 -19.08 3.41
C ARG A 41 -7.73 -20.27 2.59
N PRO A 42 -7.46 -21.56 2.93
CA PRO A 42 -7.96 -22.71 2.16
C PRO A 42 -9.49 -22.86 2.19
N ILE A 43 -10.15 -22.53 3.31
CA ILE A 43 -11.62 -22.55 3.40
C ILE A 43 -12.21 -21.49 2.45
N SER A 44 -11.66 -20.28 2.48
CA SER A 44 -12.08 -19.18 1.60
C SER A 44 -11.84 -19.50 0.12
N LEU A 45 -10.73 -20.17 -0.21
CA LEU A 45 -10.42 -20.58 -1.59
C LEU A 45 -11.36 -21.69 -2.07
N THR A 46 -11.74 -22.62 -1.19
CA THR A 46 -12.72 -23.66 -1.49
C THR A 46 -14.09 -23.05 -1.82
N LEU A 47 -14.52 -22.02 -1.07
CA LEU A 47 -15.74 -21.27 -1.36
C LEU A 47 -15.65 -20.50 -2.69
N ALA A 48 -14.53 -19.83 -2.97
CA ALA A 48 -14.32 -19.12 -4.23
C ALA A 48 -14.38 -20.06 -5.45
N LEU A 49 -13.72 -21.22 -5.36
CA LEU A 49 -13.76 -22.27 -6.40
C LEU A 49 -15.17 -22.86 -6.56
N LEU A 50 -15.91 -23.10 -5.48
CA LEU A 50 -17.29 -23.58 -5.55
C LEU A 50 -18.20 -22.58 -6.28
N LEU A 51 -18.11 -21.30 -5.95
CA LEU A 51 -18.92 -20.25 -6.61
C LEU A 51 -18.54 -20.10 -8.09
N PHE A 52 -17.26 -20.20 -8.42
CA PHE A 52 -16.78 -20.23 -9.81
C PHE A 52 -17.33 -21.42 -10.59
N ILE A 53 -17.24 -22.62 -10.03
CA ILE A 53 -17.73 -23.88 -10.60
C ILE A 53 -19.24 -23.82 -10.85
N VAL A 54 -20.02 -23.39 -9.85
CA VAL A 54 -21.48 -23.22 -9.96
C VAL A 54 -21.82 -22.19 -11.04
N GLY A 55 -21.10 -21.07 -11.10
CA GLY A 55 -21.26 -20.07 -12.15
C GLY A 55 -21.02 -20.62 -13.56
N CYS A 56 -19.92 -21.35 -13.78
CA CYS A 56 -19.64 -22.01 -15.05
C CYS A 56 -20.73 -23.02 -15.46
N ILE A 57 -21.24 -23.82 -14.52
CA ILE A 57 -22.32 -24.79 -14.76
C ILE A 57 -23.60 -24.06 -15.18
N ILE A 58 -24.01 -23.02 -14.45
CA ILE A 58 -25.21 -22.24 -14.76
C ILE A 58 -25.06 -21.51 -16.12
N CYS A 59 -23.90 -20.92 -16.41
CA CYS A 59 -23.62 -20.30 -17.71
C CYS A 59 -23.73 -21.30 -18.86
N ALA A 60 -23.07 -22.47 -18.75
CA ALA A 60 -23.08 -23.50 -19.78
C ALA A 60 -24.48 -24.10 -20.00
N ALA A 61 -25.24 -24.33 -18.92
CA ALA A 61 -26.59 -24.91 -18.97
C ALA A 61 -27.71 -23.88 -19.20
N SER A 62 -27.40 -22.59 -19.30
CA SER A 62 -28.40 -21.52 -19.29
C SER A 62 -29.42 -21.62 -20.45
N PRO A 63 -30.74 -21.76 -20.16
CA PRO A 63 -31.78 -21.80 -21.19
C PRO A 63 -32.21 -20.41 -21.66
N ASN A 64 -32.04 -19.37 -20.83
CA ASN A 64 -32.47 -18.01 -21.10
C ASN A 64 -31.51 -16.97 -20.50
N ALA A 65 -31.71 -15.70 -20.86
CA ALA A 65 -30.85 -14.59 -20.47
C ALA A 65 -30.78 -14.34 -18.96
N ALA A 66 -31.89 -14.54 -18.22
CA ALA A 66 -31.92 -14.38 -16.77
C ALA A 66 -31.11 -15.46 -16.04
N ALA A 67 -31.21 -16.72 -16.47
CA ALA A 67 -30.38 -17.81 -15.96
C ALA A 67 -28.90 -17.60 -16.27
N PHE A 68 -28.57 -17.15 -17.49
CA PHE A 68 -27.20 -16.77 -17.84
C PHE A 68 -26.68 -15.64 -16.94
N ALA A 69 -27.49 -14.61 -16.67
CA ALA A 69 -27.11 -13.51 -15.80
C ALA A 69 -26.75 -13.98 -14.38
N VAL A 70 -27.60 -14.82 -13.77
CA VAL A 70 -27.32 -15.43 -12.46
C VAL A 70 -26.01 -16.23 -12.48
N GLY A 71 -25.78 -17.02 -13.53
CA GLY A 71 -24.53 -17.78 -13.71
C GLY A 71 -23.30 -16.88 -13.77
N THR A 72 -23.38 -15.77 -14.51
CA THR A 72 -22.25 -14.82 -14.59
C THR A 72 -21.93 -14.16 -13.25
N VAL A 73 -22.93 -13.86 -12.41
CA VAL A 73 -22.68 -13.30 -11.07
C VAL A 73 -21.90 -14.28 -10.20
N PHE A 74 -22.32 -15.56 -10.12
CA PHE A 74 -21.61 -16.59 -9.37
C PHE A 74 -20.16 -16.80 -9.88
N HIS A 75 -20.01 -16.90 -11.20
CA HIS A 75 -18.72 -17.02 -11.88
C HIS A 75 -17.78 -15.86 -11.54
N THR A 76 -18.30 -14.63 -11.57
CA THR A 76 -17.55 -13.40 -11.30
C THR A 76 -17.11 -13.29 -9.84
N ILE A 77 -17.99 -13.62 -8.87
CA ILE A 77 -17.63 -13.69 -7.44
C ILE A 77 -16.49 -14.68 -7.23
N GLY A 78 -16.64 -15.90 -7.76
CA GLY A 78 -15.63 -16.95 -7.60
C GLY A 78 -14.28 -16.58 -8.21
N MET A 79 -14.27 -16.01 -9.41
CA MET A 79 -13.05 -15.59 -10.10
C MET A 79 -12.29 -14.49 -9.33
N ALA A 80 -13.00 -13.52 -8.73
CA ALA A 80 -12.40 -12.49 -7.89
C ALA A 80 -11.75 -13.09 -6.64
N GLY A 81 -12.47 -14.01 -5.97
CA GLY A 81 -11.97 -14.71 -4.80
C GLY A 81 -10.70 -15.53 -5.10
N ILE A 82 -10.70 -16.31 -6.17
CA ILE A 82 -9.54 -17.11 -6.59
C ILE A 82 -8.32 -16.22 -6.84
N GLY A 83 -8.49 -15.12 -7.58
CA GLY A 83 -7.40 -14.19 -7.89
C GLY A 83 -6.79 -13.54 -6.65
N LEU A 84 -7.61 -13.04 -5.73
CA LEU A 84 -7.14 -12.47 -4.46
C LEU A 84 -6.44 -13.52 -3.61
N LEU A 85 -7.07 -14.69 -3.41
CA LEU A 85 -6.59 -15.70 -2.47
C LEU A 85 -5.30 -16.39 -2.94
N ALA A 86 -5.07 -16.47 -4.26
CA ALA A 86 -3.77 -16.87 -4.81
C ALA A 86 -2.67 -15.86 -4.45
N ALA A 87 -2.94 -14.56 -4.57
CA ALA A 87 -2.00 -13.50 -4.19
C ALA A 87 -1.74 -13.47 -2.67
N LEU A 88 -2.77 -13.71 -1.84
CA LEU A 88 -2.61 -13.86 -0.39
C LEU A 88 -1.74 -15.07 -0.04
N PHE A 89 -2.05 -16.25 -0.60
CA PHE A 89 -1.29 -17.46 -0.30
C PHE A 89 0.20 -17.33 -0.65
N ILE A 90 0.52 -16.70 -1.78
CA ILE A 90 1.90 -16.36 -2.16
C ILE A 90 2.50 -15.35 -1.18
N GLY A 91 1.75 -14.32 -0.78
CA GLY A 91 2.20 -13.33 0.20
C GLY A 91 2.53 -13.94 1.58
N ASP A 92 1.69 -14.87 2.04
CA ASP A 92 1.81 -15.61 3.29
C ASP A 92 3.02 -16.57 3.28
N HIS A 93 3.35 -17.18 2.13
CA HIS A 93 4.41 -18.22 2.01
C HIS A 93 5.71 -17.75 1.35
N THR A 94 5.85 -16.45 1.02
CA THR A 94 7.09 -15.91 0.45
C THR A 94 7.62 -14.71 1.23
N SER A 95 8.92 -14.73 1.52
CA SER A 95 9.61 -13.55 2.03
C SER A 95 9.63 -12.44 0.97
N LEU A 96 9.76 -11.19 1.42
CA LEU A 96 9.71 -10.01 0.52
C LEU A 96 10.73 -10.10 -0.63
N LYS A 97 11.84 -10.79 -0.41
CA LYS A 97 12.90 -11.07 -1.41
C LYS A 97 12.48 -12.00 -2.56
N TRP A 98 11.43 -12.80 -2.41
CA TRP A 98 10.89 -13.69 -3.46
C TRP A 98 9.48 -13.30 -3.92
N ARG A 99 8.70 -12.59 -3.10
CA ARG A 99 7.28 -12.29 -3.33
C ARG A 99 6.97 -11.72 -4.71
N GLY A 100 7.70 -10.69 -5.15
CA GLY A 100 7.52 -10.08 -6.48
C GLY A 100 7.84 -11.01 -7.66
N MET A 101 8.74 -11.98 -7.47
CA MET A 101 9.01 -13.01 -8.49
C MET A 101 7.88 -14.04 -8.54
N ALA A 102 7.48 -14.57 -7.38
CA ALA A 102 6.42 -15.57 -7.27
C ALA A 102 5.06 -15.07 -7.79
N LEU A 103 4.66 -13.84 -7.43
CA LEU A 103 3.45 -13.20 -7.95
C LEU A 103 3.51 -13.05 -9.47
N SER A 104 4.58 -12.47 -10.02
CA SER A 104 4.72 -12.25 -11.46
C SER A 104 4.74 -13.56 -12.27
N TRP A 105 5.26 -14.66 -11.71
CA TRP A 105 5.30 -15.96 -12.37
C TRP A 105 3.93 -16.64 -12.49
N THR A 106 2.92 -16.26 -11.69
CA THR A 106 1.54 -16.77 -11.86
C THR A 106 0.97 -16.48 -13.25
N TYR A 107 1.39 -15.37 -13.87
CA TYR A 107 0.87 -14.92 -15.16
C TYR A 107 1.36 -15.71 -16.36
N LEU A 108 2.38 -16.58 -16.20
CA LEU A 108 2.85 -17.47 -17.27
C LEU A 108 1.71 -18.33 -17.85
N VAL A 109 0.75 -18.74 -17.02
CA VAL A 109 -0.40 -19.55 -17.42
C VAL A 109 -1.28 -18.83 -18.45
N TYR A 110 -1.41 -17.49 -18.34
CA TYR A 110 -2.22 -16.72 -19.27
C TYR A 110 -1.62 -16.63 -20.67
N LEU A 111 -0.31 -16.86 -20.85
CA LEU A 111 0.33 -16.82 -22.17
C LEU A 111 -0.31 -17.84 -23.13
N ALA A 112 -0.56 -19.07 -22.66
CA ALA A 112 -1.18 -20.12 -23.44
C ALA A 112 -2.69 -19.89 -23.66
N THR A 113 -3.42 -19.52 -22.60
CA THR A 113 -4.88 -19.35 -22.69
C THR A 113 -5.28 -18.13 -23.52
N THR A 114 -4.52 -17.04 -23.43
CA THR A 114 -4.74 -15.81 -24.21
C THR A 114 -4.50 -16.04 -25.70
N TRP A 115 -3.48 -16.84 -26.06
CA TRP A 115 -3.22 -17.20 -27.46
C TRP A 115 -4.29 -18.13 -28.04
N ALA A 116 -4.76 -19.11 -27.26
CA ALA A 116 -5.79 -20.06 -27.69
C ALA A 116 -7.21 -19.44 -27.75
N GLY A 117 -7.50 -18.44 -26.93
CA GLY A 117 -8.83 -17.84 -26.75
C GLY A 117 -9.54 -17.42 -28.06
N PRO A 118 -8.94 -16.59 -28.93
CA PRO A 118 -9.56 -16.15 -30.18
C PRO A 118 -9.94 -17.29 -31.13
N ALA A 119 -9.10 -18.33 -31.22
CA ALA A 119 -9.38 -19.51 -32.04
C ALA A 119 -10.48 -20.40 -31.43
N LEU A 120 -10.44 -20.62 -30.11
CA LEU A 120 -11.48 -21.38 -29.40
C LEU A 120 -12.85 -20.70 -29.49
N PHE A 121 -12.90 -19.36 -29.42
CA PHE A 121 -14.15 -18.59 -29.50
C PHE A 121 -14.85 -18.69 -30.87
N THR A 122 -14.11 -18.98 -31.94
CA THR A 122 -14.67 -19.18 -33.29
C THR A 122 -14.87 -20.66 -33.65
N ALA A 123 -14.08 -21.57 -33.09
CA ALA A 123 -14.19 -23.01 -33.32
C ALA A 123 -15.24 -23.73 -32.45
N VAL A 124 -15.61 -23.17 -31.30
CA VAL A 124 -16.44 -23.85 -30.28
C VAL A 124 -17.67 -23.01 -29.90
N ALA A 125 -18.82 -23.66 -29.73
CA ALA A 125 -20.06 -22.99 -29.30
C ALA A 125 -19.90 -22.36 -27.90
N TRP A 126 -20.42 -21.15 -27.70
CA TRP A 126 -20.14 -20.33 -26.51
C TRP A 126 -20.50 -20.98 -25.16
N ARG A 127 -21.48 -21.90 -25.11
CA ARG A 127 -21.81 -22.66 -23.89
C ARG A 127 -20.69 -23.64 -23.51
N TRP A 128 -20.00 -24.21 -24.51
CA TRP A 128 -18.92 -25.17 -24.31
C TRP A 128 -17.61 -24.52 -23.85
N THR A 129 -17.38 -23.22 -24.05
CA THR A 129 -16.17 -22.57 -23.50
C THR A 129 -16.19 -22.57 -21.97
N TYR A 130 -17.35 -22.30 -21.34
CA TYR A 130 -17.54 -22.47 -19.89
C TYR A 130 -17.36 -23.93 -19.45
N GLY A 131 -17.83 -24.90 -20.25
CA GLY A 131 -17.62 -26.33 -19.99
C GLY A 131 -16.15 -26.76 -20.05
N MET A 132 -15.38 -26.25 -21.01
CA MET A 132 -13.93 -26.49 -21.11
C MET A 132 -13.17 -25.87 -19.93
N ILE A 133 -13.51 -24.62 -19.56
CA ILE A 133 -12.92 -23.93 -18.40
C ILE A 133 -13.20 -24.71 -17.10
N LEU A 134 -14.41 -25.24 -16.94
CA LEU A 134 -14.78 -26.08 -15.79
C LEU A 134 -13.90 -27.33 -15.66
N ILE A 135 -13.67 -28.05 -16.77
CA ILE A 135 -12.79 -29.23 -16.81
C ILE A 135 -11.34 -28.84 -16.47
N MET A 136 -10.84 -27.75 -17.06
CA MET A 136 -9.47 -27.26 -16.80
C MET A 136 -9.28 -26.86 -15.33
N VAL A 137 -10.22 -26.11 -14.74
CA VAL A 137 -10.14 -25.69 -13.33
C VAL A 137 -10.21 -26.88 -12.39
N PHE A 138 -11.07 -27.88 -12.65
CA PHE A 138 -11.10 -29.09 -11.83
C PHE A 138 -9.76 -29.85 -11.88
N ALA A 139 -9.21 -30.06 -13.08
CA ALA A 139 -7.94 -30.78 -13.28
C ALA A 139 -6.72 -30.05 -12.68
N LEU A 140 -6.67 -28.71 -12.79
CA LEU A 140 -5.53 -27.90 -12.35
C LEU A 140 -5.60 -27.53 -10.86
N CYS A 141 -6.79 -27.28 -10.31
CA CYS A 141 -6.94 -26.86 -8.91
C CYS A 141 -7.04 -28.02 -7.91
N ALA A 142 -7.44 -29.24 -8.32
CA ALA A 142 -7.51 -30.37 -7.39
C ALA A 142 -6.16 -30.74 -6.75
N PRO A 143 -5.01 -30.80 -7.47
CA PRO A 143 -3.71 -31.01 -6.84
C PRO A 143 -3.29 -29.87 -5.91
N ALA A 144 -3.59 -28.62 -6.28
CA ALA A 144 -3.29 -27.45 -5.46
C ALA A 144 -4.11 -27.45 -4.15
N LEU A 145 -5.41 -27.73 -4.20
CA LEU A 145 -6.25 -27.88 -3.02
C LEU A 145 -5.77 -29.03 -2.12
N TYR A 146 -5.38 -30.17 -2.70
CA TYR A 146 -4.83 -31.29 -1.92
C TYR A 146 -3.57 -30.89 -1.14
N LEU A 147 -2.62 -30.22 -1.80
CA LEU A 147 -1.40 -29.72 -1.15
C LEU A 147 -1.70 -28.66 -0.07
N LEU A 148 -2.65 -27.75 -0.32
CA LEU A 148 -3.09 -26.74 0.64
C LEU A 148 -3.70 -27.38 1.90
N PHE A 149 -4.61 -28.35 1.74
CA PHE A 149 -5.20 -29.06 2.87
C PHE A 149 -4.24 -30.03 3.56
N ALA A 150 -3.22 -30.54 2.88
CA ALA A 150 -2.14 -31.30 3.51
C ALA A 150 -1.25 -30.41 4.40
N ALA A 151 -0.81 -29.25 3.90
CA ALA A 151 -0.02 -28.28 4.66
C ALA A 151 -0.81 -27.68 5.86
N ALA A 152 -2.10 -27.40 5.66
CA ALA A 152 -2.99 -26.96 6.75
C ALA A 152 -3.24 -28.05 7.81
N ARG A 153 -3.01 -29.33 7.50
CA ARG A 153 -3.08 -30.44 8.47
C ARG A 153 -1.75 -30.70 9.19
N SER A 154 -0.60 -30.38 8.58
CA SER A 154 0.70 -30.50 9.28
C SER A 154 0.92 -29.37 10.28
N HIS A 155 0.44 -28.15 10.00
CA HIS A 155 0.41 -27.05 10.96
C HIS A 155 -0.80 -27.17 11.90
N ASN A 156 -0.73 -28.14 12.81
CA ASN A 156 -1.78 -28.47 13.77
C ASN A 156 -2.05 -27.29 14.74
N THR A 157 -2.98 -26.42 14.35
CA THR A 157 -3.27 -25.14 15.00
C THR A 157 -4.70 -25.10 15.50
N ALA A 158 -4.83 -25.10 16.83
CA ALA A 158 -6.02 -24.81 17.65
C ALA A 158 -7.40 -25.24 17.10
N THR A 159 -8.05 -26.19 17.80
CA THR A 159 -9.50 -26.38 17.73
C THR A 159 -10.22 -25.10 18.15
N LEU A 160 -10.58 -24.27 17.17
CA LEU A 160 -11.28 -23.01 17.36
C LEU A 160 -12.63 -23.24 18.05
N ASP A 161 -12.90 -22.48 19.13
CA ASP A 161 -14.25 -22.39 19.66
C ASP A 161 -15.18 -21.79 18.60
N SER A 162 -16.05 -22.65 18.07
CA SER A 162 -16.91 -22.35 16.94
C SER A 162 -18.13 -21.52 17.33
N GLN A 163 -18.57 -21.54 18.59
CA GLN A 163 -19.83 -20.93 19.00
C GLN A 163 -19.69 -19.43 19.31
N THR A 164 -18.58 -19.00 19.94
CA THR A 164 -18.32 -17.58 20.19
C THR A 164 -18.05 -16.81 18.89
N LYS A 165 -17.20 -17.35 17.99
CA LYS A 165 -16.94 -16.71 16.69
C LYS A 165 -18.20 -16.53 15.85
N LEU A 166 -19.08 -17.54 15.76
CA LEU A 166 -20.24 -17.50 14.84
C LEU A 166 -21.16 -16.29 15.06
N LYS A 167 -21.43 -15.93 16.31
CA LYS A 167 -22.32 -14.81 16.66
C LYS A 167 -21.78 -13.44 16.27
N HIS A 168 -20.47 -13.30 16.09
CA HIS A 168 -19.80 -12.03 15.78
C HIS A 168 -19.31 -11.92 14.33
N ILE A 169 -19.56 -12.92 13.47
CA ILE A 169 -19.22 -12.85 12.03
C ILE A 169 -19.77 -11.57 11.36
N PRO A 170 -21.04 -11.16 11.54
CA PRO A 170 -21.58 -9.97 10.86
C PRO A 170 -20.81 -8.69 11.20
N SER A 171 -20.36 -8.57 12.46
CA SER A 171 -19.55 -7.45 12.96
C SER A 171 -18.06 -7.54 12.58
N HIS A 172 -17.50 -8.74 12.42
CA HIS A 172 -16.10 -8.92 11.96
C HIS A 172 -15.93 -8.73 10.44
N MET A 173 -16.96 -9.07 9.66
CA MET A 173 -16.99 -8.83 8.21
C MET A 173 -17.40 -7.40 7.83
N ASP A 174 -17.96 -6.65 8.78
CA ASP A 174 -18.67 -5.38 8.59
C ASP A 174 -19.61 -5.39 7.37
N LEU A 175 -20.63 -6.27 7.46
CA LEU A 175 -21.64 -6.40 6.41
C LEU A 175 -22.42 -5.11 6.16
N VAL A 176 -22.50 -4.21 7.15
CA VAL A 176 -23.17 -2.91 7.03
C VAL A 176 -22.30 -1.95 6.22
N GLY A 177 -21.01 -1.82 6.55
CA GLY A 177 -20.05 -1.04 5.75
C GLY A 177 -19.99 -1.52 4.30
N LEU A 178 -19.90 -2.84 4.08
CA LEU A 178 -19.94 -3.46 2.74
C LEU A 178 -21.24 -3.13 1.97
N LEU A 179 -22.41 -3.16 2.63
CA LEU A 179 -23.69 -2.82 2.00
C LEU A 179 -23.77 -1.33 1.63
N ILE A 180 -23.35 -0.43 2.52
CA ILE A 180 -23.35 1.02 2.26
C ILE A 180 -22.37 1.36 1.11
N PHE A 181 -21.17 0.76 1.12
CA PHE A 181 -20.19 0.92 0.04
C PHE A 181 -20.73 0.43 -1.32
N THR A 182 -21.30 -0.78 -1.36
CA THR A 182 -21.85 -1.38 -2.58
C THR A 182 -23.03 -0.57 -3.12
N LEU A 183 -23.91 -0.08 -2.24
CA LEU A 183 -25.03 0.79 -2.60
C LEU A 183 -24.55 2.15 -3.13
N GLY A 184 -23.58 2.78 -2.46
CA GLY A 184 -23.02 4.07 -2.87
C GLY A 184 -22.33 4.02 -4.24
N PHE A 185 -21.47 3.01 -4.44
CA PHE A 185 -20.81 2.81 -5.72
C PHE A 185 -21.80 2.43 -6.82
N GLY A 186 -22.70 1.46 -6.58
CA GLY A 186 -23.68 1.01 -7.57
C GLY A 186 -24.65 2.11 -8.04
N LEU A 187 -25.10 2.99 -7.12
CA LEU A 187 -25.91 4.17 -7.48
C LEU A 187 -25.12 5.19 -8.31
N THR A 188 -23.82 5.37 -8.00
CA THR A 188 -22.93 6.27 -8.73
C THR A 188 -22.65 5.76 -10.15
N GLU A 189 -22.30 4.47 -10.30
CA GLU A 189 -22.09 3.81 -11.60
C GLU A 189 -23.36 3.87 -12.45
N TYR A 190 -24.49 3.38 -11.91
CA TYR A 190 -25.77 3.32 -12.62
C TYR A 190 -26.26 4.70 -13.04
N GLY A 191 -26.11 5.72 -12.17
CA GLY A 191 -26.41 7.11 -12.49
C GLY A 191 -25.56 7.63 -13.64
N SER A 192 -24.24 7.42 -13.59
CA SER A 192 -23.29 7.93 -14.59
C SER A 192 -23.55 7.40 -16.00
N ILE A 193 -23.86 6.10 -16.16
CA ILE A 193 -24.10 5.49 -17.47
C ILE A 193 -25.54 5.76 -17.95
N SER A 194 -26.51 5.88 -17.04
CA SER A 194 -27.91 6.17 -17.42
C SER A 194 -28.09 7.58 -18.00
N MET A 195 -27.21 8.53 -17.67
CA MET A 195 -27.17 9.87 -18.30
C MET A 195 -26.67 9.86 -19.76
N VAL A 196 -26.13 8.72 -20.21
CA VAL A 196 -25.60 8.52 -21.56
C VAL A 196 -26.69 7.96 -22.47
N ILE A 197 -27.32 6.86 -22.06
CA ILE A 197 -28.15 6.05 -22.95
C ILE A 197 -29.40 6.83 -23.45
N SER A 198 -29.92 7.79 -22.67
CA SER A 198 -31.02 8.67 -23.12
C SER A 198 -30.59 9.77 -24.11
N SER A 199 -29.31 10.11 -24.28
CA SER A 199 -28.93 11.17 -25.23
C SER A 199 -29.02 10.74 -26.70
N ARG A 200 -29.65 9.59 -26.97
CA ARG A 200 -29.97 9.10 -28.31
C ARG A 200 -31.29 9.67 -28.84
N ASP A 201 -32.20 10.04 -27.94
CA ASP A 201 -33.36 10.87 -28.26
C ASP A 201 -33.02 12.34 -28.01
N ARG A 202 -33.15 13.17 -29.05
CA ARG A 202 -32.66 14.57 -29.07
C ARG A 202 -33.53 15.56 -28.27
N THR A 203 -34.23 15.11 -27.21
CA THR A 203 -35.08 15.99 -26.38
C THR A 203 -34.47 16.21 -24.98
N LEU A 204 -34.16 17.47 -24.67
CA LEU A 204 -33.58 17.87 -23.37
C LEU A 204 -34.52 17.65 -22.17
N THR A 205 -35.78 17.28 -22.43
CA THR A 205 -36.80 16.91 -21.45
C THR A 205 -36.56 15.56 -20.75
N GLU A 206 -35.68 14.70 -21.27
CA GLU A 206 -35.46 13.34 -20.74
C GLU A 206 -34.36 13.18 -19.67
N TYR A 207 -33.81 14.28 -19.13
CA TYR A 207 -33.02 14.20 -17.89
C TYR A 207 -33.93 13.96 -16.66
N SER A 208 -34.58 12.79 -16.62
CA SER A 208 -35.51 12.40 -15.55
C SER A 208 -34.82 12.59 -14.18
N PRO A 209 -35.38 13.42 -13.26
CA PRO A 209 -34.65 13.84 -12.05
C PRO A 209 -34.06 12.70 -11.22
N GLY A 210 -34.72 11.54 -11.19
CA GLY A 210 -34.24 10.32 -10.54
C GLY A 210 -32.82 9.88 -10.94
N ARG A 211 -32.36 10.15 -12.17
CA ARG A 211 -31.00 9.80 -12.63
C ARG A 211 -29.92 10.70 -12.04
N ILE A 212 -30.19 12.00 -11.93
CA ILE A 212 -29.32 12.97 -11.24
C ILE A 212 -29.35 12.68 -9.74
N VAL A 213 -30.54 12.41 -9.19
CA VAL A 213 -30.72 12.03 -7.79
C VAL A 213 -29.95 10.74 -7.43
N MET A 214 -29.90 9.71 -8.28
CA MET A 214 -29.09 8.51 -8.01
C MET A 214 -27.59 8.83 -7.90
N LEU A 215 -27.04 9.65 -8.80
CA LEU A 215 -25.63 10.05 -8.76
C LEU A 215 -25.33 10.96 -7.55
N VAL A 216 -26.25 11.88 -7.22
CA VAL A 216 -26.16 12.75 -6.03
C VAL A 216 -26.26 11.95 -4.73
N ILE A 217 -27.17 10.98 -4.63
CA ILE A 217 -27.26 10.09 -3.47
C ILE A 217 -25.97 9.28 -3.34
N GLY A 218 -25.55 8.60 -4.41
CA GLY A 218 -24.32 7.80 -4.43
C GLY A 218 -23.11 8.59 -3.93
N LEU A 219 -22.81 9.72 -4.59
CA LEU A 219 -21.60 10.50 -4.35
C LEU A 219 -21.64 11.36 -3.07
N LEU A 220 -22.78 12.01 -2.77
CA LEU A 220 -22.88 13.05 -1.74
C LEU A 220 -23.67 12.64 -0.49
N LEU A 221 -24.30 11.46 -0.47
CA LEU A 221 -24.96 10.91 0.73
C LEU A 221 -24.35 9.57 1.15
N THR A 222 -24.30 8.57 0.27
CA THR A 222 -23.90 7.21 0.65
C THR A 222 -22.41 7.10 0.99
N PHE A 223 -21.51 7.74 0.22
CA PHE A 223 -20.08 7.74 0.56
C PHE A 223 -19.75 8.50 1.87
N PRO A 224 -20.28 9.70 2.14
CA PRO A 224 -20.13 10.33 3.46
C PRO A 224 -20.68 9.48 4.62
N VAL A 225 -21.81 8.80 4.44
CA VAL A 225 -22.36 7.86 5.44
C VAL A 225 -21.43 6.65 5.65
N PHE A 226 -20.84 6.09 4.59
CA PHE A 226 -19.84 5.03 4.70
C PHE A 226 -18.60 5.49 5.48
N VAL A 227 -18.07 6.67 5.20
CA VAL A 227 -16.92 7.23 5.93
C VAL A 227 -17.25 7.49 7.41
N LEU A 228 -18.45 7.98 7.72
CA LEU A 228 -18.89 8.16 9.10
C LEU A 228 -19.07 6.83 9.84
N TRP A 229 -19.57 5.79 9.16
CA TRP A 229 -19.69 4.43 9.67
C TRP A 229 -18.32 3.82 10.01
N GLU A 230 -17.39 3.81 9.05
CA GLU A 230 -16.02 3.31 9.19
C GLU A 230 -15.22 4.00 10.31
N LEU A 231 -15.50 5.29 10.58
CA LEU A 231 -14.78 6.08 11.58
C LEU A 231 -15.34 6.00 13.01
N HIS A 232 -16.64 5.71 13.19
CA HIS A 232 -17.29 5.84 14.51
C HIS A 232 -18.12 4.62 14.96
N TYR A 233 -18.52 3.74 14.05
CA TYR A 233 -19.49 2.67 14.33
C TYR A 233 -18.95 1.26 13.99
N ALA A 234 -18.11 1.14 12.96
CA ALA A 234 -17.52 -0.13 12.59
C ALA A 234 -16.48 -0.61 13.63
N SER A 235 -16.76 -1.74 14.30
CA SER A 235 -15.78 -2.38 15.20
C SER A 235 -14.60 -3.01 14.44
N PHE A 236 -14.84 -3.45 13.20
CA PHE A 236 -13.85 -4.04 12.29
C PHE A 236 -13.97 -3.40 10.90
N PRO A 237 -13.66 -2.10 10.75
CA PRO A 237 -13.85 -1.32 9.52
C PRO A 237 -13.33 -2.04 8.27
N VAL A 238 -14.09 -2.04 7.17
CA VAL A 238 -13.71 -2.67 5.88
C VAL A 238 -12.44 -2.03 5.33
N MET A 239 -12.27 -0.73 5.56
CA MET A 239 -11.22 0.14 5.04
C MET A 239 -10.44 0.82 6.19
N PRO A 240 -9.69 0.07 7.04
CA PRO A 240 -9.17 0.59 8.30
C PRO A 240 -8.30 1.84 8.12
N GLY A 241 -8.63 2.91 8.85
CA GLY A 241 -7.88 4.16 8.81
C GLY A 241 -6.39 4.01 9.11
N ARG A 242 -5.99 3.02 9.93
CA ARG A 242 -4.57 2.70 10.20
C ARG A 242 -3.79 2.21 8.97
N VAL A 243 -4.49 1.59 8.02
CA VAL A 243 -3.92 1.00 6.80
C VAL A 243 -3.94 2.04 5.69
N ILE A 244 -5.09 2.67 5.42
CA ILE A 244 -5.23 3.64 4.32
C ILE A 244 -4.42 4.93 4.56
N ARG A 245 -4.15 5.31 5.82
CA ARG A 245 -3.25 6.45 6.12
C ARG A 245 -1.76 6.13 5.90
N ARG A 246 -1.35 4.88 5.63
CA ARG A 246 0.04 4.56 5.26
C ARG A 246 0.32 5.07 3.85
N LYS A 247 1.26 6.01 3.71
CA LYS A 247 1.66 6.63 2.42
C LYS A 247 1.86 5.60 1.31
N GLY A 248 2.57 4.50 1.56
CA GLY A 248 2.84 3.45 0.58
C GLY A 248 1.59 2.68 0.10
N VAL A 249 0.58 2.50 0.95
CA VAL A 249 -0.71 1.89 0.56
C VAL A 249 -1.56 2.91 -0.20
N LEU A 250 -1.66 4.14 0.31
CA LEU A 250 -2.42 5.21 -0.33
C LEU A 250 -1.93 5.51 -1.75
N PHE A 251 -0.61 5.65 -1.94
CA PHE A 251 -0.02 5.89 -3.25
C PHE A 251 -0.19 4.69 -4.19
N ALA A 252 -0.07 3.45 -3.71
CA ALA A 252 -0.32 2.28 -4.53
C ALA A 252 -1.78 2.21 -5.01
N ILE A 253 -2.76 2.43 -4.12
CA ILE A 253 -4.18 2.51 -4.48
C ILE A 253 -4.42 3.62 -5.51
N SER A 254 -3.88 4.83 -5.30
CA SER A 254 -4.06 5.95 -6.24
C SER A 254 -3.45 5.67 -7.62
N ILE A 255 -2.24 5.08 -7.68
CA ILE A 255 -1.59 4.74 -8.95
C ILE A 255 -2.36 3.64 -9.67
N SER A 256 -2.68 2.53 -8.99
CA SER A 256 -3.48 1.43 -9.55
C SER A 256 -4.85 1.89 -10.06
N PHE A 257 -5.54 2.78 -9.33
CA PHE A 257 -6.81 3.36 -9.75
C PHE A 257 -6.66 4.17 -11.04
N LEU A 258 -5.74 5.14 -11.08
CA LEU A 258 -5.54 6.00 -12.25
C LEU A 258 -5.08 5.19 -13.47
N PHE A 259 -4.22 4.19 -13.25
CA PHE A 259 -3.75 3.28 -14.29
C PHE A 259 -4.91 2.44 -14.87
N GLN A 260 -5.73 1.76 -14.05
CA GLN A 260 -6.83 0.93 -14.55
C GLN A 260 -7.92 1.74 -15.25
N PHE A 261 -8.21 2.96 -14.76
CA PHE A 261 -9.10 3.88 -15.45
C PHE A 261 -8.56 4.23 -16.85
N ALA A 262 -7.29 4.63 -16.95
CA ALA A 262 -6.64 4.98 -18.22
C ALA A 262 -6.52 3.79 -19.18
N TYR A 263 -6.20 2.60 -18.67
CA TYR A 263 -6.12 1.35 -19.45
C TYR A 263 -7.47 1.01 -20.08
N GLN A 264 -8.55 0.95 -19.29
CA GLN A 264 -9.88 0.60 -19.78
C GLN A 264 -10.51 1.69 -20.66
N PHE A 265 -10.17 2.95 -20.43
CA PHE A 265 -10.59 4.07 -21.26
C PHE A 265 -9.90 4.05 -22.64
N SER A 266 -8.59 3.78 -22.67
CA SER A 266 -7.81 3.62 -23.90
C SER A 266 -8.23 2.39 -24.70
N SER A 267 -8.28 1.21 -24.06
CA SER A 267 -8.61 -0.06 -24.71
C SER A 267 -10.05 -0.09 -25.25
N GLY A 268 -11.01 0.47 -24.50
CA GLY A 268 -12.40 0.60 -24.93
C GLY A 268 -12.54 1.54 -26.13
N SER A 269 -11.91 2.72 -26.10
CA SER A 269 -11.93 3.68 -27.22
C SER A 269 -11.33 3.07 -28.49
N LEU A 270 -10.23 2.32 -28.35
CA LEU A 270 -9.58 1.59 -29.44
C LEU A 270 -10.50 0.49 -30.02
N GLY A 271 -11.26 -0.20 -29.16
CA GLY A 271 -12.32 -1.12 -29.59
C GLY A 271 -13.30 -0.49 -30.57
N TYR A 272 -13.90 0.64 -30.19
CA TYR A 272 -14.78 1.40 -31.08
C TYR A 272 -14.08 1.89 -32.35
N PHE A 273 -12.78 2.20 -32.29
CA PHE A 273 -12.01 2.63 -33.47
C PHE A 273 -11.82 1.52 -34.53
N ILE A 274 -11.53 0.28 -34.12
CA ILE A 274 -11.16 -0.80 -35.08
C ILE A 274 -12.36 -1.52 -35.67
N PHE A 275 -13.44 -1.76 -34.90
CA PHE A 275 -14.54 -2.62 -35.36
C PHE A 275 -15.24 -2.20 -36.68
N PRO A 276 -15.41 -0.90 -37.01
CA PRO A 276 -16.03 -0.51 -38.29
C PRO A 276 -15.22 -0.89 -39.54
N TRP A 277 -13.88 -0.95 -39.44
CA TRP A 277 -12.98 -1.08 -40.60
C TRP A 277 -12.62 -2.53 -40.95
N MET A 278 -13.55 -3.46 -40.67
CA MET A 278 -13.64 -4.84 -41.16
C MET A 278 -12.33 -5.64 -41.24
N TRP A 279 -11.52 -5.62 -40.19
CA TRP A 279 -10.56 -6.71 -39.98
C TRP A 279 -11.32 -8.01 -39.66
N ASN A 280 -10.79 -9.16 -40.07
CA ASN A 280 -11.33 -10.47 -39.67
C ASN A 280 -11.39 -10.57 -38.13
N MET A 281 -12.49 -11.12 -37.58
CA MET A 281 -12.68 -11.27 -36.14
C MET A 281 -11.50 -11.95 -35.43
N ASN A 282 -10.82 -12.89 -36.09
CA ASN A 282 -9.58 -13.49 -35.57
C ASN A 282 -8.43 -12.48 -35.50
N THR A 283 -8.25 -11.63 -36.51
CA THR A 283 -7.23 -10.57 -36.52
C THR A 283 -7.49 -9.53 -35.44
N VAL A 284 -8.75 -9.13 -35.23
CA VAL A 284 -9.14 -8.23 -34.13
C VAL A 284 -8.89 -8.90 -32.77
N GLY A 285 -9.28 -10.18 -32.63
CA GLY A 285 -9.02 -10.97 -31.43
C GLY A 285 -7.52 -11.08 -31.09
N TYR A 286 -6.69 -11.41 -32.08
CA TYR A 286 -5.23 -11.47 -31.91
C TYR A 286 -4.60 -10.10 -31.65
N PHE A 287 -5.16 -9.02 -32.20
CA PHE A 287 -4.71 -7.66 -31.91
C PHE A 287 -4.92 -7.31 -30.43
N PHE A 288 -6.13 -7.52 -29.88
CA PHE A 288 -6.38 -7.27 -28.45
C PHE A 288 -5.65 -8.29 -27.55
N ALA A 289 -5.47 -9.53 -28.00
CA ALA A 289 -4.67 -10.52 -27.29
C ALA A 289 -3.19 -10.11 -27.19
N ALA A 290 -2.64 -9.34 -28.13
CA ALA A 290 -1.21 -8.99 -28.17
C ALA A 290 -0.73 -8.23 -26.92
N SER A 291 -1.58 -7.38 -26.32
CA SER A 291 -1.25 -6.69 -25.06
C SER A 291 -1.22 -7.66 -23.87
N ALA A 292 -2.22 -8.54 -23.75
CA ALA A 292 -2.27 -9.56 -22.70
C ALA A 292 -1.17 -10.63 -22.86
N ILE A 293 -0.77 -10.96 -24.10
CA ILE A 293 0.39 -11.82 -24.40
C ILE A 293 1.69 -11.14 -23.95
N ALA A 294 1.91 -9.87 -24.30
CA ALA A 294 3.10 -9.12 -23.90
C ALA A 294 3.19 -8.88 -22.39
N TYR A 295 2.05 -8.62 -21.74
CA TYR A 295 1.90 -8.60 -20.29
C TYR A 295 2.36 -9.95 -19.68
N SER A 296 1.80 -11.06 -20.17
CA SER A 296 2.05 -12.42 -19.64
C SER A 296 3.50 -12.88 -19.86
N ALA A 297 4.11 -12.50 -20.98
CA ALA A 297 5.51 -12.79 -21.29
C ALA A 297 6.50 -11.86 -20.57
N GLY A 298 6.09 -10.62 -20.26
CA GLY A 298 6.89 -9.67 -19.50
C GLY A 298 6.99 -10.02 -18.00
N ALA A 299 5.94 -10.62 -17.43
CA ALA A 299 5.86 -10.89 -16.00
C ALA A 299 7.01 -11.79 -15.46
N PRO A 300 7.39 -12.92 -16.09
CA PRO A 300 8.50 -13.73 -15.60
C PRO A 300 9.84 -13.00 -15.59
N LEU A 301 10.10 -12.17 -16.61
CA LEU A 301 11.32 -11.36 -16.75
C LEU A 301 11.38 -10.26 -15.68
N LEU A 302 10.26 -9.57 -15.45
CA LEU A 302 10.10 -8.59 -14.38
C LEU A 302 10.32 -9.23 -12.99
N GLY A 303 9.78 -10.43 -12.78
CA GLY A 303 9.97 -11.19 -11.55
C GLY A 303 11.44 -11.52 -11.25
N ILE A 304 12.19 -11.97 -12.27
CA ILE A 304 13.64 -12.17 -12.18
C ILE A 304 14.35 -10.84 -11.90
N ALA A 305 13.94 -9.76 -12.56
CA ALA A 305 14.55 -8.44 -12.38
C ALA A 305 14.34 -7.90 -10.95
N TYR A 306 13.17 -8.07 -10.34
CA TYR A 306 12.94 -7.77 -8.92
C TYR A 306 13.85 -8.59 -8.00
N TYR A 307 14.03 -9.89 -8.30
CA TYR A 307 14.92 -10.75 -7.51
C TYR A 307 16.39 -10.32 -7.59
N VAL A 308 16.88 -9.87 -8.75
CA VAL A 308 18.27 -9.43 -8.90
C VAL A 308 18.48 -8.01 -8.33
N ILE A 309 17.63 -7.05 -8.72
CA ILE A 309 17.87 -5.62 -8.49
C ILE A 309 17.32 -5.12 -7.14
N ARG A 310 16.53 -5.93 -6.43
CA ARG A 310 16.04 -5.68 -5.05
C ARG A 310 15.20 -4.39 -4.86
N ARG A 311 14.84 -3.70 -5.95
CA ARG A 311 14.10 -2.42 -5.93
C ARG A 311 13.00 -2.47 -6.99
N TYR A 312 11.73 -2.37 -6.59
CA TYR A 312 10.59 -2.35 -7.53
C TYR A 312 10.43 -1.01 -8.26
N LYS A 313 10.89 0.06 -7.62
CA LYS A 313 10.63 1.47 -7.98
C LYS A 313 11.14 1.88 -9.40
N PRO A 314 12.32 1.44 -9.88
CA PRO A 314 12.75 1.72 -11.26
C PRO A 314 11.82 1.09 -12.31
N PHE A 315 11.31 -0.12 -12.05
CA PHE A 315 10.40 -0.83 -12.97
C PHE A 315 9.04 -0.16 -13.06
N LEU A 316 8.52 0.40 -11.95
CA LEU A 316 7.34 1.25 -11.98
C LEU A 316 7.52 2.43 -12.95
N ILE A 317 8.66 3.15 -12.88
CA ILE A 317 8.95 4.29 -13.76
C ILE A 317 9.03 3.82 -15.23
N ILE A 318 9.77 2.75 -15.51
CA ILE A 318 9.89 2.17 -16.85
C ILE A 318 8.51 1.73 -17.40
N GLY A 319 7.68 1.09 -16.57
CA GLY A 319 6.34 0.65 -16.94
C GLY A 319 5.43 1.80 -17.36
N ASN A 320 5.42 2.89 -16.59
CA ASN A 320 4.70 4.11 -16.94
C ASN A 320 5.17 4.72 -18.27
N VAL A 321 6.49 4.76 -18.53
CA VAL A 321 7.05 5.24 -19.80
C VAL A 321 6.62 4.36 -20.99
N LEU A 322 6.70 3.03 -20.86
CA LEU A 322 6.29 2.10 -21.91
C LEU A 322 4.78 2.19 -22.22
N PHE A 323 3.95 2.28 -21.18
CA PHE A 323 2.50 2.41 -21.32
C PHE A 323 2.09 3.70 -22.03
N ILE A 324 2.66 4.84 -21.63
CA ILE A 324 2.42 6.14 -22.26
C ILE A 324 2.91 6.15 -23.72
N LEU A 325 4.08 5.56 -23.99
CA LEU A 325 4.63 5.44 -25.34
C LEU A 325 3.71 4.60 -26.25
N GLY A 326 3.24 3.44 -25.78
CA GLY A 326 2.31 2.60 -26.54
C GLY A 326 0.99 3.31 -26.87
N CYS A 327 0.40 4.01 -25.90
CA CYS A 327 -0.80 4.82 -26.13
C CYS A 327 -0.54 6.00 -27.08
N GLY A 328 0.61 6.67 -26.97
CA GLY A 328 1.00 7.79 -27.83
C GLY A 328 1.24 7.39 -29.29
N LEU A 329 1.86 6.23 -29.51
CA LEU A 329 2.03 5.65 -30.86
C LEU A 329 0.69 5.24 -31.47
N TRP A 330 -0.24 4.68 -30.69
CA TRP A 330 -1.60 4.41 -31.18
C TRP A 330 -2.33 5.71 -31.60
N LEU A 331 -2.27 6.76 -30.79
CA LEU A 331 -2.84 8.07 -31.14
C LEU A 331 -2.19 8.69 -32.38
N HIS A 332 -0.89 8.43 -32.63
CA HIS A 332 -0.22 8.85 -33.86
C HIS A 332 -0.78 8.10 -35.09
N ALA A 333 -0.93 6.77 -35.03
CA ALA A 333 -1.52 6.01 -36.14
C ALA A 333 -2.98 6.42 -36.41
N ALA A 334 -3.82 6.56 -35.38
CA ALA A 334 -5.22 6.95 -35.52
C ALA A 334 -5.42 8.33 -36.18
N ARG A 335 -4.42 9.22 -36.10
CA ARG A 335 -4.42 10.56 -36.71
C ARG A 335 -3.97 10.63 -38.17
N HIS A 336 -3.12 9.69 -38.60
CA HIS A 336 -2.52 9.69 -39.94
C HIS A 336 -2.99 8.51 -40.79
N TRP A 337 -4.02 7.79 -40.32
CA TRP A 337 -4.64 6.70 -41.04
C TRP A 337 -5.38 7.24 -42.27
N ASP A 338 -5.09 6.65 -43.43
CA ASP A 338 -5.81 6.90 -44.68
C ASP A 338 -7.00 5.94 -44.75
N PHE A 339 -8.20 6.48 -45.02
CA PHE A 339 -9.46 5.75 -45.01
C PHE A 339 -10.07 5.59 -46.41
N GLU A 340 -9.51 6.23 -47.44
CA GLU A 340 -9.99 6.16 -48.82
C GLU A 340 -9.12 5.22 -49.69
N ALA A 341 -7.88 4.95 -49.26
CA ALA A 341 -6.96 4.05 -49.96
C ALA A 341 -7.50 2.59 -50.03
N SER A 342 -7.93 2.17 -51.22
CA SER A 342 -8.40 0.80 -51.50
C SER A 342 -7.29 -0.25 -51.42
N ASP A 343 -6.06 0.13 -51.73
CA ASP A 343 -4.86 -0.59 -51.34
C ASP A 343 -4.46 -0.12 -49.94
N GLY A 344 -4.46 -1.06 -48.97
CA GLY A 344 -4.53 -0.73 -47.54
C GLY A 344 -3.42 0.22 -47.02
N PRO A 345 -3.72 1.02 -45.99
CA PRO A 345 -3.01 2.26 -45.69
C PRO A 345 -1.53 2.09 -45.31
N SER A 346 -0.80 3.19 -45.48
CA SER A 346 0.64 3.39 -45.24
C SER A 346 1.18 2.93 -43.86
N PHE A 347 0.30 2.60 -42.92
CA PHE A 347 0.65 2.02 -41.62
C PHE A 347 0.59 0.49 -41.65
N SER A 348 1.76 -0.15 -41.71
CA SER A 348 1.87 -1.61 -41.56
C SER A 348 1.19 -2.08 -40.26
N LYS A 349 0.44 -3.21 -40.35
CA LYS A 349 -0.22 -3.86 -39.21
C LYS A 349 0.75 -4.11 -38.04
N ALA A 350 2.05 -4.33 -38.33
CA ALA A 350 3.09 -4.49 -37.32
C ALA A 350 3.26 -3.25 -36.40
N TYR A 351 3.03 -2.04 -36.91
CA TYR A 351 3.06 -0.81 -36.10
C TYR A 351 1.96 -0.84 -35.04
N LEU A 352 0.73 -1.13 -35.45
CA LEU A 352 -0.41 -1.23 -34.53
C LEU A 352 -0.19 -2.33 -33.48
N PHE A 353 0.28 -3.52 -33.88
CA PHE A 353 0.62 -4.58 -32.92
C PHE A 353 1.73 -4.16 -31.94
N THR A 354 2.73 -3.38 -32.39
CA THR A 354 3.78 -2.83 -31.50
C THR A 354 3.21 -1.94 -30.40
N THR A 355 2.15 -1.16 -30.68
CA THR A 355 1.48 -0.34 -29.64
C THR A 355 0.94 -1.21 -28.49
N GLN A 356 0.35 -2.37 -28.82
CA GLN A 356 -0.22 -3.30 -27.85
C GLN A 356 0.85 -4.00 -27.02
N VAL A 357 1.98 -4.37 -27.64
CA VAL A 357 3.13 -4.95 -26.92
C VAL A 357 3.68 -3.97 -25.88
N LEU A 358 3.86 -2.69 -26.25
CA LEU A 358 4.32 -1.64 -25.33
C LEU A 358 3.32 -1.38 -24.19
N ILE A 359 2.02 -1.32 -24.49
CA ILE A 359 0.95 -1.24 -23.49
C ILE A 359 1.00 -2.43 -22.52
N GLY A 360 1.10 -3.65 -23.03
CA GLY A 360 1.15 -4.88 -22.23
C GLY A 360 2.35 -4.93 -21.29
N MET A 361 3.56 -4.68 -21.80
CA MET A 361 4.79 -4.63 -21.01
C MET A 361 4.79 -3.48 -19.98
N GLY A 362 4.20 -2.33 -20.33
CA GLY A 362 4.04 -1.22 -19.38
C GLY A 362 3.10 -1.56 -18.22
N SER A 363 1.96 -2.18 -18.55
CA SER A 363 0.89 -2.52 -17.60
C SER A 363 1.36 -3.47 -16.49
N ILE A 364 1.99 -4.59 -16.83
CA ILE A 364 2.51 -5.55 -15.84
C ILE A 364 3.54 -4.90 -14.90
N ALA A 365 4.39 -4.01 -15.42
CA ALA A 365 5.41 -3.32 -14.65
C ALA A 365 4.83 -2.25 -13.69
N ILE A 366 3.62 -1.73 -13.96
CA ILE A 366 2.90 -0.84 -13.05
C ILE A 366 2.17 -1.64 -11.96
N GLU A 367 1.33 -2.60 -12.35
CA GLU A 367 0.51 -3.41 -11.44
C GLU A 367 1.34 -4.20 -10.44
N MET A 368 2.40 -4.90 -10.89
CA MET A 368 3.24 -5.67 -9.96
C MET A 368 4.05 -4.76 -9.02
N SER A 369 4.48 -3.59 -9.48
CA SER A 369 5.27 -2.66 -8.66
C SER A 369 4.43 -1.95 -7.60
N THR A 370 3.17 -1.61 -7.91
CA THR A 370 2.22 -1.04 -6.94
C THR A 370 1.78 -2.09 -5.92
N LEU A 371 1.44 -3.30 -6.38
CA LEU A 371 1.06 -4.41 -5.50
C LEU A 371 2.20 -4.77 -4.53
N VAL A 372 3.39 -5.11 -5.03
CA VAL A 372 4.55 -5.47 -4.20
C VAL A 372 4.97 -4.30 -3.29
N GLY A 373 4.91 -3.06 -3.78
CA GLY A 373 5.20 -1.86 -2.98
C GLY A 373 4.21 -1.65 -1.82
N SER A 374 2.92 -1.89 -2.05
CA SER A 374 1.89 -1.81 -1.00
C SER A 374 2.08 -2.89 0.06
N GLN A 375 2.37 -4.12 -0.36
CA GLN A 375 2.65 -5.27 0.50
C GLN A 375 3.99 -5.17 1.25
N ALA A 376 4.91 -4.32 0.80
CA ALA A 376 6.14 -3.97 1.52
C ALA A 376 5.93 -2.86 2.58
N SER A 377 4.80 -2.14 2.51
CA SER A 377 4.54 -0.93 3.30
C SER A 377 3.71 -1.17 4.58
N VAL A 378 3.43 -2.44 4.93
CA VAL A 378 2.61 -2.84 6.08
C VAL A 378 3.17 -4.10 6.76
N ALA A 379 2.81 -4.30 8.03
CA ALA A 379 3.05 -5.53 8.75
C ALA A 379 2.26 -6.70 8.14
N HIS A 380 2.73 -7.94 8.36
CA HIS A 380 2.17 -9.15 7.76
C HIS A 380 0.66 -9.32 8.03
N ASN A 381 0.20 -8.92 9.22
CA ASN A 381 -1.20 -9.03 9.63
C ASN A 381 -2.17 -8.12 8.83
N ASP A 382 -1.69 -7.02 8.23
CA ASP A 382 -2.50 -6.12 7.37
C ASP A 382 -2.38 -6.48 5.86
N LEU A 383 -1.56 -7.48 5.49
CA LEU A 383 -1.27 -7.90 4.11
C LEU A 383 -2.52 -8.27 3.31
N ALA A 384 -3.47 -8.97 3.95
CA ALA A 384 -4.73 -9.39 3.34
C ALA A 384 -5.62 -8.20 2.98
N ILE A 385 -5.77 -7.28 3.93
CA ILE A 385 -6.57 -6.07 3.77
C ILE A 385 -5.97 -5.17 2.69
N VAL A 386 -4.64 -4.96 2.68
CA VAL A 386 -3.97 -4.17 1.63
C VAL A 386 -4.19 -4.78 0.24
N THR A 387 -3.99 -6.09 0.08
CA THR A 387 -4.15 -6.77 -1.22
C THR A 387 -5.60 -6.71 -1.69
N ALA A 388 -6.58 -6.92 -0.79
CA ALA A 388 -8.00 -6.80 -1.11
C ALA A 388 -8.40 -5.37 -1.51
N LEU A 389 -7.85 -4.34 -0.85
CA LEU A 389 -8.08 -2.94 -1.19
C LEU A 389 -7.54 -2.58 -2.58
N ILE A 390 -6.31 -3.00 -2.92
CA ILE A 390 -5.73 -2.78 -4.26
C ILE A 390 -6.64 -3.40 -5.32
N PHE A 391 -6.98 -4.68 -5.17
CA PHE A 391 -7.84 -5.40 -6.13
C PHE A 391 -9.22 -4.74 -6.29
N ALA A 392 -9.85 -4.31 -5.19
CA ALA A 392 -11.15 -3.66 -5.24
C ALA A 392 -11.11 -2.32 -5.97
N TRP A 393 -10.18 -1.43 -5.62
CA TRP A 393 -10.05 -0.10 -6.24
C TRP A 393 -9.65 -0.18 -7.73
N GLU A 394 -8.87 -1.19 -8.12
CA GLU A 394 -8.56 -1.48 -9.52
C GLU A 394 -9.81 -1.84 -10.34
N ARG A 395 -10.74 -2.63 -9.79
CA ARG A 395 -12.01 -2.93 -10.47
C ARG A 395 -12.93 -1.71 -10.53
N VAL A 396 -13.05 -0.95 -9.43
CA VAL A 396 -13.82 0.31 -9.40
C VAL A 396 -13.36 1.26 -10.50
N ALA A 397 -12.04 1.47 -10.62
CA ALA A 397 -11.44 2.30 -11.65
C ALA A 397 -11.73 1.82 -13.08
N GLY A 398 -11.51 0.51 -13.36
CA GLY A 398 -11.75 -0.05 -14.68
C GLY A 398 -13.24 0.00 -15.10
N THR A 399 -14.14 -0.13 -14.13
CA THR A 399 -15.59 0.02 -14.33
C THR A 399 -15.93 1.44 -14.76
N LEU A 400 -15.46 2.45 -14.02
CA LEU A 400 -15.64 3.87 -14.35
C LEU A 400 -14.98 4.25 -15.69
N GLY A 401 -13.80 3.69 -15.99
CA GLY A 401 -13.11 3.90 -17.27
C GLY A 401 -13.92 3.41 -18.46
N SER A 402 -14.39 2.15 -18.42
CA SER A 402 -15.24 1.60 -19.49
C SER A 402 -16.58 2.33 -19.64
N SER A 403 -17.15 2.78 -18.51
CA SER A 403 -18.36 3.62 -18.47
C SER A 403 -18.16 4.96 -19.19
N ALA A 404 -17.02 5.61 -18.98
CA ALA A 404 -16.68 6.88 -19.61
C ALA A 404 -16.42 6.75 -21.12
N VAL A 405 -15.98 5.60 -21.64
CA VAL A 405 -15.91 5.36 -23.09
C VAL A 405 -17.31 5.36 -23.69
N VAL A 406 -18.21 4.52 -23.14
CA VAL A 406 -19.61 4.44 -23.59
C VAL A 406 -20.29 5.80 -23.50
N ALA A 407 -19.96 6.60 -22.48
CA ALA A 407 -20.45 7.97 -22.30
C ALA A 407 -20.15 8.92 -23.47
N VAL A 408 -18.99 8.77 -24.11
CA VAL A 408 -18.59 9.63 -25.22
C VAL A 408 -19.03 9.05 -26.56
N SER A 409 -18.87 7.73 -26.76
CA SER A 409 -19.25 7.06 -28.01
C SER A 409 -20.72 7.24 -28.41
N LEU A 410 -21.63 7.44 -27.45
CA LEU A 410 -23.08 7.57 -27.72
C LEU A 410 -23.58 9.02 -27.92
N ARG A 411 -22.76 10.06 -27.69
CA ARG A 411 -23.18 11.48 -27.80
C ARG A 411 -22.91 12.16 -29.15
N ASN A 412 -22.16 11.53 -30.05
CA ASN A 412 -21.51 12.22 -31.18
C ASN A 412 -22.44 12.68 -32.34
N GLY A 413 -23.76 12.55 -32.20
CA GLY A 413 -24.75 12.74 -33.27
C GLY A 413 -25.25 14.18 -33.54
N SER A 414 -24.92 15.19 -32.73
CA SER A 414 -25.22 16.61 -33.07
C SER A 414 -24.41 17.61 -32.25
N ASP A 415 -24.49 17.55 -30.92
CA ASP A 415 -24.05 18.64 -30.03
C ASP A 415 -22.57 18.53 -29.62
N ARG A 416 -21.69 18.46 -30.64
CA ARG A 416 -20.29 18.03 -30.54
C ARG A 416 -19.39 18.89 -29.63
N VAL A 417 -19.77 20.14 -29.28
CA VAL A 417 -18.86 21.11 -28.61
C VAL A 417 -19.23 21.40 -27.14
N GLN A 418 -20.50 21.70 -26.82
CA GLN A 418 -20.85 22.17 -25.47
C GLN A 418 -20.62 21.13 -24.36
N SER A 419 -20.88 19.84 -24.62
CA SER A 419 -20.72 18.77 -23.61
C SER A 419 -19.29 18.70 -23.06
N ILE A 420 -18.28 18.87 -23.92
CA ILE A 420 -16.86 18.73 -23.57
C ILE A 420 -16.38 19.99 -22.82
N ILE A 421 -16.83 21.18 -23.24
CA ILE A 421 -16.52 22.44 -22.55
C ILE A 421 -17.16 22.47 -21.15
N MET A 422 -18.40 21.99 -20.99
CA MET A 422 -19.06 21.91 -19.68
C MET A 422 -18.33 20.96 -18.72
N LEU A 423 -17.92 19.77 -19.18
CA LEU A 423 -17.13 18.85 -18.36
C LEU A 423 -15.75 19.45 -17.99
N GLY A 424 -15.12 20.16 -18.93
CA GLY A 424 -13.89 20.92 -18.68
C GLY A 424 -14.05 22.02 -17.63
N LEU A 425 -15.13 22.80 -17.69
CA LEU A 425 -15.42 23.86 -16.71
C LEU A 425 -15.76 23.29 -15.33
N ALA A 426 -16.59 22.25 -15.26
CA ALA A 426 -17.00 21.62 -14.00
C ALA A 426 -15.84 21.00 -13.22
N LEU A 427 -14.78 20.56 -13.93
CA LEU A 427 -13.55 20.02 -13.34
C LEU A 427 -12.41 21.06 -13.24
N GLY A 428 -12.68 22.33 -13.54
CA GLY A 428 -11.73 23.45 -13.39
C GLY A 428 -10.66 23.56 -14.49
N PHE A 429 -10.77 22.78 -15.57
CA PHE A 429 -9.78 22.68 -16.65
C PHE A 429 -9.78 23.87 -17.64
N TYR A 430 -10.70 24.83 -17.49
CA TYR A 430 -10.83 25.96 -18.41
C TYR A 430 -10.78 27.31 -17.66
N ARG A 431 -9.66 28.03 -17.81
CA ARG A 431 -9.65 29.51 -17.67
C ARG A 431 -9.74 30.12 -19.07
N PRO A 432 -10.70 31.01 -19.36
CA PRO A 432 -10.79 31.63 -20.67
C PRO A 432 -9.53 32.48 -20.94
N ALA A 433 -8.85 32.19 -22.04
CA ALA A 433 -7.73 32.99 -22.50
C ALA A 433 -8.26 34.38 -22.90
N LYS A 434 -7.78 35.45 -22.25
CA LYS A 434 -8.35 36.81 -22.35
C LYS A 434 -8.37 37.42 -23.77
N ASN A 435 -7.63 36.85 -24.73
CA ASN A 435 -7.44 37.40 -26.07
C ASN A 435 -7.96 36.50 -27.21
N LEU A 436 -8.88 35.56 -26.94
CA LEU A 436 -9.72 35.00 -28.01
C LEU A 436 -10.92 35.92 -28.23
N ALA A 437 -10.79 36.83 -29.18
CA ALA A 437 -11.87 37.72 -29.58
C ALA A 437 -13.00 36.91 -30.23
N MET A 438 -14.21 36.96 -29.66
CA MET A 438 -15.41 36.43 -30.31
C MET A 438 -15.89 37.42 -31.40
N GLU A 439 -15.20 37.45 -32.53
CA GLU A 439 -15.74 38.08 -33.72
C GLU A 439 -16.93 37.28 -34.25
N ARG A 440 -18.00 38.00 -34.60
CA ARG A 440 -19.29 37.42 -34.96
C ARG A 440 -19.27 36.89 -36.38
N TYR A 441 -18.97 35.60 -36.58
CA TYR A 441 -19.35 34.95 -37.83
C TYR A 441 -20.88 34.88 -37.92
N ASN A 442 -21.41 35.54 -38.95
CA ASN A 442 -22.79 35.98 -38.97
C ASN A 442 -23.71 34.93 -39.62
N PHE A 443 -24.73 34.48 -38.91
CA PHE A 443 -25.79 33.66 -39.49
C PHE A 443 -26.62 34.51 -40.47
N ASN A 444 -26.55 34.22 -41.78
CA ASN A 444 -27.68 34.12 -42.73
C ASN A 444 -27.25 34.12 -44.22
N HIS A 445 -27.98 33.37 -45.05
CA HIS A 445 -28.06 33.39 -46.53
C HIS A 445 -26.80 33.17 -47.39
N VAL A 446 -26.65 31.94 -47.92
CA VAL A 446 -26.75 31.58 -49.37
C VAL A 446 -27.33 30.14 -49.40
N VAL A 447 -28.64 29.94 -49.53
CA VAL A 447 -29.44 29.77 -50.78
C VAL A 447 -29.20 28.43 -51.50
N PHE A 448 -30.30 27.73 -51.81
CA PHE A 448 -30.35 26.42 -52.46
C PHE A 448 -29.69 26.39 -53.85
N GLY A 449 -28.91 25.35 -54.12
CA GLY A 449 -28.50 24.91 -55.46
C GLY A 449 -28.24 23.41 -55.45
N ALA A 450 -28.99 22.64 -56.22
CA ALA A 450 -28.94 21.18 -56.14
C ALA A 450 -27.84 20.58 -57.03
N SER A 451 -26.96 19.77 -56.42
CA SER A 451 -26.22 18.71 -57.10
C SER A 451 -26.42 17.41 -56.33
N THR A 452 -26.63 16.30 -57.05
CA THR A 452 -27.14 15.07 -56.47
C THR A 452 -26.03 14.09 -56.11
N HIS A 453 -25.64 14.02 -54.84
CA HIS A 453 -25.20 12.79 -54.15
C HIS A 453 -25.43 12.94 -52.65
N HIS A 454 -25.81 11.85 -51.97
CA HIS A 454 -26.17 11.89 -50.56
C HIS A 454 -24.95 11.99 -49.64
N ASP A 455 -25.05 12.97 -48.76
CA ASP A 455 -24.41 13.17 -47.44
C ASP A 455 -23.78 11.89 -46.82
N HIS A 456 -22.45 11.85 -46.65
CA HIS A 456 -21.80 10.79 -45.85
C HIS A 456 -20.51 11.17 -45.09
N ASN A 457 -19.75 12.22 -45.46
CA ASN A 457 -18.49 12.53 -44.76
C ASN A 457 -18.67 13.24 -43.39
N ASP A 458 -19.82 13.84 -43.09
CA ASP A 458 -20.03 14.59 -41.83
C ASP A 458 -19.97 13.74 -40.54
N ASP A 459 -20.10 12.42 -40.64
CA ASP A 459 -19.88 11.49 -39.52
C ASP A 459 -18.39 11.18 -39.27
N TYR A 460 -17.53 11.34 -40.28
CA TYR A 460 -16.14 10.85 -40.22
C TYR A 460 -15.29 11.62 -39.20
N GLU A 461 -15.53 12.93 -38.99
CA GLU A 461 -14.74 13.75 -38.07
C GLU A 461 -15.19 13.71 -36.59
N ALA A 462 -16.39 13.22 -36.29
CA ALA A 462 -16.94 13.15 -34.92
C ALA A 462 -16.15 12.21 -33.99
N TYR A 463 -15.28 11.40 -34.60
CA TYR A 463 -14.83 10.09 -34.13
C TYR A 463 -13.31 10.09 -33.86
N TYR A 464 -12.49 10.67 -34.75
CA TYR A 464 -11.06 10.94 -34.49
C TYR A 464 -10.83 11.83 -33.27
N SER A 465 -11.80 12.70 -32.97
CA SER A 465 -11.62 13.93 -32.20
C SER A 465 -12.16 13.82 -30.78
N SER A 466 -13.38 13.29 -30.62
CA SER A 466 -14.08 13.17 -29.33
C SER A 466 -13.33 12.28 -28.32
N GLN A 467 -12.52 11.32 -28.77
CA GLN A 467 -11.50 10.64 -27.96
C GLN A 467 -10.16 10.43 -28.69
N ALA A 468 -9.55 11.51 -29.18
CA ALA A 468 -8.08 11.60 -29.15
C ALA A 468 -7.66 11.68 -27.67
N SER A 469 -7.51 10.52 -27.02
CA SER A 469 -8.27 10.22 -25.79
C SER A 469 -7.98 11.16 -24.62
N LEU A 470 -8.91 12.10 -24.40
CA LEU A 470 -8.74 13.46 -23.84
C LEU A 470 -7.28 13.87 -23.61
N TYR A 471 -6.60 13.90 -24.75
CA TYR A 471 -5.17 13.96 -25.01
C TYR A 471 -4.25 13.36 -23.94
N VAL A 472 -4.16 12.02 -23.96
CA VAL A 472 -3.34 11.20 -23.05
C VAL A 472 -3.83 11.32 -21.59
N ALA A 473 -5.15 11.51 -21.40
CA ALA A 473 -5.73 11.96 -20.13
C ALA A 473 -4.93 13.14 -19.51
N PHE A 474 -4.71 14.16 -20.34
CA PHE A 474 -3.78 15.27 -20.14
C PHE A 474 -2.34 14.88 -19.72
N LEU A 475 -1.75 13.92 -20.43
CA LEU A 475 -0.36 13.47 -20.30
C LEU A 475 -0.05 12.62 -19.06
N TYR A 476 -1.00 11.79 -18.61
CA TYR A 476 -0.89 10.95 -17.41
C TYR A 476 -0.38 11.69 -16.15
N SER A 477 -1.13 12.63 -15.55
CA SER A 477 -1.52 13.90 -16.18
C SER A 477 -0.45 14.99 -15.98
N LYS A 478 0.70 14.89 -16.67
CA LYS A 478 2.04 15.40 -16.27
C LYS A 478 2.53 14.77 -14.95
N LEU A 479 1.79 13.79 -14.44
CA LEU A 479 1.58 13.55 -13.03
C LEU A 479 1.20 12.06 -12.82
N LEU A 480 2.14 11.15 -12.67
CA LEU A 480 3.52 11.38 -12.26
C LEU A 480 3.48 12.05 -10.85
N ALA A 481 3.64 13.34 -10.52
CA ALA A 481 4.48 14.40 -11.09
C ALA A 481 5.88 14.04 -10.63
N LEU A 482 6.78 13.69 -11.55
CA LEU A 482 8.06 13.07 -11.16
C LEU A 482 7.86 11.87 -10.19
N THR A 483 6.78 11.09 -10.40
CA THR A 483 6.30 9.96 -9.57
C THR A 483 6.06 10.37 -8.10
N LEU A 484 5.10 11.28 -7.93
CA LEU A 484 4.81 12.07 -6.73
C LEU A 484 6.03 12.77 -6.13
N THR A 485 6.99 13.16 -6.98
CA THR A 485 8.24 13.92 -6.74
C THR A 485 9.17 13.33 -5.69
N TYR A 486 8.80 12.20 -5.11
CA TYR A 486 9.04 11.98 -3.70
C TYR A 486 8.93 10.48 -3.35
N MET A 487 8.54 10.16 -2.11
CA MET A 487 9.37 9.38 -1.18
C MET A 487 10.75 10.03 -0.87
N ASP A 488 11.00 11.23 -1.37
CA ASP A 488 12.28 11.92 -1.30
C ASP A 488 12.49 12.48 0.13
N VAL A 489 13.71 12.88 0.41
CA VAL A 489 14.25 13.24 1.73
C VAL A 489 14.31 12.09 2.75
N GLU A 490 13.28 11.24 2.91
CA GLU A 490 13.28 10.18 3.95
C GLU A 490 12.93 8.76 3.49
N HIS A 491 13.81 7.82 3.85
CA HIS A 491 13.53 6.39 3.90
C HIS A 491 12.30 6.09 4.77
N TYR A 492 11.27 5.46 4.19
CA TYR A 492 10.40 4.52 4.91
C TYR A 492 9.84 3.47 3.93
N GLY A 493 9.88 2.19 4.29
CA GLY A 493 9.53 1.08 3.40
C GLY A 493 10.71 0.25 2.90
N SER A 494 11.93 0.52 3.40
CA SER A 494 12.70 -0.58 3.98
C SER A 494 12.09 -0.87 5.35
N SER A 495 12.13 -2.13 5.77
CA SER A 495 12.14 -2.50 7.18
C SER A 495 13.22 -1.70 7.92
N THR A 496 12.87 -1.21 9.11
CA THR A 496 13.69 -0.35 9.97
C THR A 496 13.99 -1.05 11.29
N MET A 497 15.11 -0.68 11.91
CA MET A 497 15.23 -0.73 13.36
C MET A 497 14.08 0.09 13.99
N ARG A 498 13.38 -0.46 14.97
CA ARG A 498 12.47 0.31 15.84
C ARG A 498 12.83 0.11 17.30
N VAL A 499 12.67 1.17 18.08
CA VAL A 499 12.75 1.10 19.53
C VAL A 499 11.40 1.47 20.10
N VAL A 500 10.79 0.55 20.85
CA VAL A 500 9.51 0.77 21.53
C VAL A 500 9.77 0.80 23.03
N PRO A 501 9.61 1.96 23.70
CA PRO A 501 9.70 2.02 25.16
C PRO A 501 8.52 1.29 25.79
N VAL A 502 8.81 0.52 26.83
CA VAL A 502 7.86 -0.21 27.68
C VAL A 502 7.97 0.37 29.08
N PRO A 503 7.05 1.25 29.50
CA PRO A 503 7.06 1.79 30.86
C PRO A 503 6.87 0.68 31.89
N VAL A 504 7.84 0.56 32.80
CA VAL A 504 7.86 -0.42 33.90
C VAL A 504 8.04 0.30 35.23
N ARG A 505 7.53 -0.27 36.32
CA ARG A 505 7.43 0.40 37.64
C ARG A 505 6.70 1.76 37.49
N SER A 506 7.11 2.78 38.24
CA SER A 506 6.58 4.15 38.20
C SER A 506 7.27 5.04 37.16
N ASP A 507 8.56 4.76 36.90
CA ASP A 507 9.49 5.70 36.29
C ASP A 507 10.64 5.03 35.52
N ASN A 508 10.66 3.69 35.39
CA ASN A 508 11.66 2.95 34.61
C ASN A 508 11.18 2.68 33.17
N TYR A 509 12.14 2.50 32.26
CA TYR A 509 11.88 2.02 30.91
C TYR A 509 12.63 0.73 30.61
N ALA A 510 11.87 -0.32 30.29
CA ALA A 510 12.36 -1.41 29.46
C ALA A 510 12.15 -1.05 27.97
N TYR A 511 12.80 -1.75 27.04
CA TYR A 511 12.65 -1.48 25.61
C TYR A 511 12.54 -2.75 24.76
N LEU A 512 11.83 -2.64 23.64
CA LEU A 512 11.93 -3.57 22.53
C LEU A 512 12.77 -2.93 21.42
N LEU A 513 13.92 -3.53 21.11
CA LEU A 513 14.78 -3.21 19.97
C LEU A 513 14.45 -4.18 18.83
N ILE A 514 13.65 -3.73 17.86
CA ILE A 514 12.97 -4.55 16.84
C ILE A 514 13.64 -4.38 15.46
N ASP A 515 14.00 -5.49 14.80
CA ASP A 515 14.29 -5.55 13.37
C ASP A 515 13.01 -5.92 12.59
N ASP A 516 12.36 -4.92 11.99
CA ASP A 516 11.13 -5.12 11.21
C ASP A 516 11.30 -6.05 9.99
N ALA A 517 12.53 -6.35 9.56
CA ALA A 517 12.76 -7.23 8.41
C ALA A 517 12.54 -8.71 8.76
N THR A 518 12.94 -9.08 9.96
CA THR A 518 12.87 -10.45 10.48
C THR A 518 11.73 -10.63 11.48
N ASN A 519 11.10 -9.54 11.95
CA ASN A 519 10.19 -9.48 13.09
C ASN A 519 10.84 -10.02 14.38
N LYS A 520 12.16 -9.87 14.52
CA LYS A 520 12.90 -10.27 15.71
C LYS A 520 13.23 -9.06 16.56
N ALA A 521 13.27 -9.25 17.87
CA ALA A 521 13.55 -8.18 18.81
C ALA A 521 14.44 -8.63 19.96
N ALA A 522 15.26 -7.70 20.45
CA ALA A 522 15.92 -7.81 21.75
C ALA A 522 15.12 -7.04 22.79
N ALA A 523 14.98 -7.62 23.99
CA ALA A 523 14.44 -6.92 25.15
C ALA A 523 15.60 -6.24 25.91
N VAL A 524 15.51 -4.93 26.14
CA VAL A 524 16.51 -4.17 26.93
C VAL A 524 15.93 -3.90 28.32
N ASP A 525 16.71 -4.21 29.36
CA ASP A 525 16.36 -4.07 30.79
C ASP A 525 14.93 -4.53 31.16
N PRO A 526 14.52 -5.77 30.83
CA PRO A 526 13.12 -6.20 30.91
C PRO A 526 12.69 -6.62 32.32
N PHE A 527 12.64 -5.66 33.26
CA PHE A 527 12.21 -5.88 34.64
C PHE A 527 10.82 -6.53 34.75
N ASP A 528 9.85 -6.04 34.00
CA ASP A 528 8.47 -6.54 33.97
C ASP A 528 8.26 -7.41 32.72
N VAL A 529 8.77 -8.64 32.79
CA VAL A 529 8.75 -9.61 31.67
C VAL A 529 7.32 -9.82 31.13
N PRO A 530 6.26 -9.91 31.95
CA PRO A 530 4.88 -9.99 31.45
C PRO A 530 4.46 -8.79 30.59
N LYS A 531 4.80 -7.55 30.96
CA LYS A 531 4.53 -6.36 30.11
C LYS A 531 5.36 -6.35 28.84
N VAL A 532 6.65 -6.68 28.94
CA VAL A 532 7.57 -6.72 27.78
C VAL A 532 7.09 -7.76 26.77
N LYS A 533 6.68 -8.94 27.23
CA LYS A 533 6.05 -9.98 26.41
C LYS A 533 4.72 -9.52 25.79
N ALA A 534 3.81 -8.94 26.58
CA ALA A 534 2.52 -8.47 26.06
C ALA A 534 2.67 -7.36 25.00
N GLN A 535 3.68 -6.49 25.15
CA GLN A 535 4.00 -5.48 24.14
C GLN A 535 4.67 -6.12 22.90
N ALA A 536 5.51 -7.15 23.05
CA ALA A 536 6.09 -7.88 21.92
C ALA A 536 5.03 -8.65 21.10
N GLU A 537 4.07 -9.30 21.78
CA GLU A 537 2.92 -9.95 21.15
C GLU A 537 2.04 -8.94 20.39
N LYS A 538 1.87 -7.73 20.93
CA LYS A 538 1.14 -6.62 20.29
C LYS A 538 1.88 -6.02 19.08
N GLU A 539 3.21 -5.94 19.10
CA GLU A 539 4.03 -5.54 17.94
C GLU A 539 4.17 -6.67 16.91
N GLY A 540 3.89 -7.92 17.29
CA GLY A 540 3.97 -9.10 16.42
C GLY A 540 5.40 -9.66 16.25
N VAL A 541 6.25 -9.53 17.27
CA VAL A 541 7.69 -9.83 17.18
C VAL A 541 8.15 -10.99 18.08
N GLU A 542 9.14 -11.75 17.61
CA GLU A 542 9.83 -12.79 18.36
C GLU A 542 10.92 -12.18 19.25
N LEU A 543 10.90 -12.45 20.55
CA LEU A 543 11.97 -12.04 21.47
C LEU A 543 13.14 -13.02 21.39
N THR A 544 14.23 -12.60 20.74
CA THR A 544 15.39 -13.45 20.41
C THR A 544 16.66 -13.13 21.19
N ALA A 545 16.67 -12.08 22.03
CA ALA A 545 17.81 -11.72 22.89
C ALA A 545 17.35 -10.87 24.10
N LEU A 546 18.17 -10.84 25.14
CA LEU A 546 18.08 -9.89 26.26
C LEU A 546 19.37 -9.07 26.33
N ILE A 547 19.25 -7.77 26.58
CA ILE A 547 20.35 -6.83 26.78
C ILE A 547 20.17 -6.17 28.15
N THR A 548 21.18 -6.25 29.02
CA THR A 548 21.17 -5.63 30.36
C THR A 548 22.21 -4.52 30.42
N THR A 549 21.80 -3.29 30.73
CA THR A 549 22.72 -2.13 30.86
C THR A 549 23.62 -2.24 32.09
N HIS A 550 23.09 -2.70 33.22
CA HIS A 550 23.82 -2.86 34.48
C HIS A 550 23.08 -3.78 35.47
N HIS A 551 23.77 -4.24 36.52
CA HIS A 551 23.23 -5.29 37.40
C HIS A 551 22.08 -4.88 38.35
N HIS A 552 21.71 -3.60 38.48
CA HIS A 552 20.69 -3.17 39.45
C HIS A 552 19.33 -3.88 39.23
N ALA A 553 18.63 -4.18 40.34
CA ALA A 553 17.50 -5.09 40.33
C ALA A 553 16.27 -4.59 39.56
N ASP A 554 16.12 -3.29 39.35
CA ASP A 554 15.08 -2.65 38.55
C ASP A 554 15.40 -2.57 37.04
N HIS A 555 16.59 -3.04 36.63
CA HIS A 555 16.98 -3.27 35.23
C HIS A 555 17.14 -4.76 34.94
N SER A 556 17.87 -5.47 35.82
CA SER A 556 18.30 -6.85 35.64
C SER A 556 17.39 -7.91 36.29
N GLY A 557 16.44 -7.49 37.14
CA GLY A 557 15.66 -8.39 37.99
C GLY A 557 14.78 -9.39 37.21
N GLY A 558 14.28 -8.97 36.04
CA GLY A 558 13.48 -9.82 35.16
C GLY A 558 14.28 -10.87 34.38
N ASN A 559 15.61 -10.78 34.32
CA ASN A 559 16.44 -11.63 33.45
C ASN A 559 16.25 -13.13 33.70
N LYS A 560 16.08 -13.54 34.97
CA LYS A 560 15.83 -14.94 35.33
C LYS A 560 14.47 -15.45 34.86
N GLU A 561 13.44 -14.60 34.92
CA GLU A 561 12.11 -14.92 34.38
C GLU A 561 12.16 -14.96 32.84
N PHE A 562 12.78 -13.96 32.22
CA PHE A 562 12.95 -13.90 30.76
C PHE A 562 13.68 -15.14 30.24
N HIS A 563 14.80 -15.53 30.84
CA HIS A 563 15.53 -16.74 30.44
C HIS A 563 14.72 -18.03 30.67
N SER A 564 13.83 -18.06 31.67
CA SER A 564 12.90 -19.18 31.86
C SER A 564 11.79 -19.24 30.80
N VAL A 565 11.44 -18.13 30.15
CA VAL A 565 10.45 -18.07 29.05
C VAL A 565 11.13 -18.23 27.68
N TYR A 566 12.35 -17.74 27.53
CA TYR A 566 13.14 -17.72 26.30
C TYR A 566 14.53 -18.35 26.51
N PRO A 567 14.62 -19.67 26.81
CA PRO A 567 15.87 -20.32 27.25
C PRO A 567 16.98 -20.34 26.18
N ASN A 568 16.63 -20.17 24.90
CA ASN A 568 17.58 -20.11 23.79
C ASN A 568 18.06 -18.68 23.48
N ALA A 569 17.51 -17.65 24.13
CA ALA A 569 17.88 -16.26 23.87
C ALA A 569 19.18 -15.90 24.63
N PRO A 570 20.23 -15.37 23.95
CA PRO A 570 21.40 -14.84 24.63
C PRO A 570 21.02 -13.69 25.56
N VAL A 571 21.70 -13.64 26.71
CA VAL A 571 21.59 -12.61 27.74
C VAL A 571 22.92 -11.88 27.79
N TYR A 572 22.94 -10.65 27.27
CA TYR A 572 24.11 -9.77 27.22
C TYR A 572 24.17 -8.85 28.44
N GLY A 573 25.37 -8.59 28.95
CA GLY A 573 25.61 -7.72 30.12
C GLY A 573 27.10 -7.58 30.45
N GLY A 574 27.46 -6.60 31.27
CA GLY A 574 28.86 -6.23 31.56
C GLY A 574 29.60 -7.11 32.58
N SER A 575 28.90 -7.84 33.45
CA SER A 575 29.53 -8.69 34.48
C SER A 575 28.65 -9.85 34.94
N GLU A 576 29.27 -10.84 35.59
CA GLU A 576 28.60 -11.98 36.25
C GLU A 576 27.59 -11.58 37.35
N ASN A 577 27.54 -10.31 37.76
CA ASN A 577 26.50 -9.79 38.65
C ASN A 577 25.13 -9.70 37.95
N VAL A 578 25.11 -9.65 36.61
CA VAL A 578 23.90 -9.67 35.79
C VAL A 578 23.22 -11.04 35.91
N PRO A 579 21.98 -11.15 36.45
CA PRO A 579 21.32 -12.42 36.62
C PRO A 579 21.06 -13.11 35.27
N ALA A 580 21.27 -14.43 35.23
CA ALA A 580 21.09 -15.27 34.04
C ALA A 580 21.94 -14.85 32.81
N LEU A 581 23.05 -14.14 33.02
CA LEU A 581 24.03 -13.84 31.97
C LEU A 581 24.47 -15.12 31.24
N THR A 582 24.56 -15.04 29.91
CA THR A 582 25.15 -16.10 29.08
C THR A 582 26.22 -15.57 28.13
N HIS A 583 26.23 -14.26 27.87
CA HIS A 583 27.12 -13.59 26.92
C HIS A 583 27.71 -12.32 27.54
N PRO A 584 28.75 -12.43 28.40
CA PRO A 584 29.47 -11.27 28.93
C PRO A 584 30.07 -10.43 27.79
N VAL A 585 29.91 -9.10 27.86
CA VAL A 585 30.44 -8.14 26.86
C VAL A 585 31.32 -7.08 27.49
N LYS A 586 32.23 -6.53 26.69
CA LYS A 586 33.24 -5.52 27.07
C LYS A 586 33.20 -4.32 26.12
N ASP A 587 34.02 -3.31 26.39
CA ASP A 587 34.12 -2.15 25.50
C ASP A 587 34.54 -2.55 24.08
N GLY A 588 33.82 -2.05 23.07
CA GLY A 588 34.10 -2.32 21.67
C GLY A 588 33.50 -3.61 21.11
N ASP A 589 33.00 -4.53 21.94
CA ASP A 589 32.37 -5.77 21.46
C ASP A 589 31.11 -5.47 20.61
N THR A 590 30.86 -6.29 19.59
CA THR A 590 29.70 -6.12 18.70
C THR A 590 28.93 -7.42 18.47
N PHE A 591 27.61 -7.34 18.47
CA PHE A 591 26.69 -8.40 18.09
C PHE A 591 25.56 -7.84 17.21
N SER A 592 24.62 -8.69 16.79
CA SER A 592 23.48 -8.28 15.94
C SER A 592 22.14 -8.69 16.57
N VAL A 593 21.10 -7.95 16.23
CA VAL A 593 19.70 -8.28 16.53
C VAL A 593 18.93 -8.37 15.20
N GLY A 594 18.25 -9.49 14.98
CA GLY A 594 17.69 -9.81 13.66
C GLY A 594 18.78 -9.99 12.59
N GLU A 595 18.52 -9.56 11.36
CA GLU A 595 19.50 -9.50 10.28
C GLU A 595 20.17 -8.11 10.17
N ASN A 596 19.44 -7.02 10.50
CA ASN A 596 19.87 -5.67 10.12
C ASN A 596 20.42 -4.79 11.25
N ILE A 597 20.13 -5.06 12.53
CA ILE A 597 20.60 -4.19 13.62
C ILE A 597 21.97 -4.65 14.07
N LYS A 598 22.96 -3.76 14.01
CA LYS A 598 24.27 -3.96 14.64
C LYS A 598 24.31 -3.22 15.98
N VAL A 599 24.76 -3.92 17.02
CA VAL A 599 24.99 -3.38 18.36
C VAL A 599 26.49 -3.26 18.60
N LYS A 600 26.93 -2.15 19.20
CA LYS A 600 28.28 -1.95 19.76
C LYS A 600 28.16 -1.65 21.25
N CYS A 601 28.91 -2.39 22.05
CA CYS A 601 29.02 -2.20 23.49
C CYS A 601 30.02 -1.05 23.77
N LEU A 602 29.64 -0.14 24.66
CA LEU A 602 30.45 0.99 25.13
C LEU A 602 30.55 0.88 26.65
N ALA A 603 31.74 0.60 27.19
CA ALA A 603 31.88 0.51 28.65
C ALA A 603 31.83 1.89 29.29
N THR A 604 30.89 2.08 30.22
CA THR A 604 30.67 3.34 30.94
C THR A 604 30.62 3.12 32.46
N PRO A 605 31.66 2.51 33.08
CA PRO A 605 31.69 2.30 34.51
C PRO A 605 31.62 3.65 35.23
N CYS A 606 30.68 3.80 36.16
CA CYS A 606 30.64 4.85 37.20
C CYS A 606 29.37 4.71 38.07
N HIS A 607 28.21 4.50 37.43
CA HIS A 607 26.96 4.27 38.13
C HIS A 607 27.04 2.95 38.89
N THR A 608 27.21 1.87 38.12
CA THR A 608 27.88 0.63 38.56
C THR A 608 29.24 0.52 37.83
N GLN A 609 30.10 -0.38 38.30
CA GLN A 609 31.35 -0.73 37.62
C GLN A 609 31.14 -1.65 36.39
N ASP A 610 29.94 -2.23 36.24
CA ASP A 610 29.58 -3.08 35.10
C ASP A 610 28.62 -2.43 34.09
N SER A 611 28.43 -1.11 34.19
CA SER A 611 27.54 -0.33 33.32
C SER A 611 28.04 -0.32 31.86
N ILE A 612 27.25 -0.91 30.96
CA ILE A 612 27.45 -0.90 29.50
C ILE A 612 26.35 -0.08 28.83
N CYS A 613 26.74 0.91 28.03
CA CYS A 613 25.84 1.55 27.07
C CYS A 613 25.86 0.79 25.74
N TYR A 614 24.71 0.59 25.13
CA TYR A 614 24.59 -0.16 23.87
C TYR A 614 24.23 0.79 22.72
N TYR A 615 25.22 1.16 21.91
CA TYR A 615 24.99 1.92 20.68
C TYR A 615 24.49 0.97 19.59
N VAL A 616 23.35 1.31 18.99
CA VAL A 616 22.65 0.51 17.99
C VAL A 616 22.52 1.27 16.68
N GLN A 617 22.70 0.57 15.57
CA GLN A 617 22.65 1.16 14.23
C GLN A 617 22.04 0.15 13.24
N ASP A 618 21.11 0.63 12.43
CA ASP A 618 20.57 -0.13 11.31
C ASP A 618 21.63 -0.20 10.19
N THR A 619 21.92 -1.41 9.69
CA THR A 619 22.91 -1.63 8.63
C THR A 619 22.36 -1.41 7.22
N ALA A 620 21.04 -1.40 7.04
CA ALA A 620 20.38 -0.96 5.82
C ALA A 620 20.14 0.56 5.81
N GLN A 621 20.01 1.19 6.99
CA GLN A 621 19.84 2.63 7.20
C GLN A 621 20.85 3.19 8.22
N PRO A 622 22.12 3.42 7.84
CA PRO A 622 23.16 3.90 8.76
C PRO A 622 22.89 5.27 9.41
N GLU A 623 21.94 6.05 8.88
CA GLU A 623 21.36 7.24 9.50
C GLU A 623 20.56 6.93 10.78
N GLN A 624 19.92 5.76 10.85
CA GLN A 624 19.08 5.35 11.96
C GLN A 624 19.94 4.70 13.06
N LYS A 625 20.24 5.48 14.10
CA LYS A 625 21.09 5.08 15.22
C LYS A 625 20.56 5.57 16.56
N GLY A 626 20.94 4.87 17.62
CA GLY A 626 20.61 5.28 18.99
C GLY A 626 21.56 4.67 20.01
N VAL A 627 21.37 5.00 21.28
CA VAL A 627 22.14 4.43 22.38
C VAL A 627 21.24 4.18 23.59
N PHE A 628 21.21 2.93 24.05
CA PHE A 628 20.64 2.58 25.35
C PHE A 628 21.68 2.90 26.42
N THR A 629 21.37 3.84 27.30
CA THR A 629 22.33 4.42 28.26
C THR A 629 22.18 3.90 29.68
N GLY A 630 21.09 3.17 29.97
CA GLY A 630 20.72 2.81 31.34
C GLY A 630 20.72 4.04 32.23
N ASP A 631 21.43 3.95 33.35
CA ASP A 631 21.57 5.04 34.32
C ASP A 631 22.86 5.87 34.15
N THR A 632 23.67 5.65 33.11
CA THR A 632 24.84 6.51 32.84
C THR A 632 24.41 7.93 32.45
N LEU A 633 23.53 8.04 31.47
CA LEU A 633 23.05 9.30 30.87
C LEU A 633 21.52 9.31 30.84
N PHE A 634 20.92 10.37 31.38
CA PHE A 634 19.49 10.68 31.26
C PHE A 634 19.31 11.95 30.44
N LEU A 635 18.10 12.22 29.94
CA LEU A 635 17.77 13.53 29.39
C LEU A 635 18.07 14.64 30.42
N ALA A 636 18.97 15.55 30.05
CA ALA A 636 19.52 16.64 30.85
C ALA A 636 20.09 16.25 32.24
N GLY A 637 20.52 14.99 32.41
CA GLY A 637 21.11 14.51 33.66
C GLY A 637 22.07 13.33 33.47
N CYS A 638 22.57 12.79 34.59
CA CYS A 638 23.38 11.57 34.63
C CYS A 638 23.09 10.75 35.89
N GLY A 639 23.64 9.54 35.96
CA GLY A 639 23.53 8.64 37.10
C GLY A 639 24.10 9.21 38.40
N ARG A 640 23.62 8.67 39.53
CA ARG A 640 24.38 8.73 40.79
C ARG A 640 25.59 7.82 40.68
N PHE A 641 26.73 8.24 41.22
CA PHE A 641 27.93 7.41 41.26
C PHE A 641 27.82 6.54 42.51
N PHE A 642 27.28 5.32 42.38
CA PHE A 642 27.14 4.40 43.51
C PHE A 642 28.42 3.58 43.71
N GLU A 643 29.05 3.13 42.62
CA GLU A 643 30.27 2.31 42.65
C GLU A 643 31.50 2.99 42.05
N GLY A 644 31.40 4.25 41.63
CA GLY A 644 32.45 4.98 40.93
C GLY A 644 32.54 6.46 41.29
N THR A 645 33.27 7.21 40.45
CA THR A 645 33.82 8.53 40.79
C THR A 645 33.62 9.58 39.69
N ALA A 646 33.85 10.86 40.01
CA ALA A 646 33.74 11.95 39.03
C ALA A 646 34.68 11.82 37.80
N PRO A 647 35.95 11.35 37.92
CA PRO A 647 36.77 10.98 36.75
C PRO A 647 36.10 9.97 35.82
N GLU A 648 35.42 8.97 36.39
CA GLU A 648 34.77 7.90 35.64
C GLU A 648 33.50 8.39 34.93
N MET A 649 32.62 9.15 35.61
CA MET A 649 31.45 9.75 34.92
C MET A 649 31.88 10.74 33.85
N HIS A 650 32.90 11.58 34.11
CA HIS A 650 33.42 12.49 33.09
C HIS A 650 33.92 11.74 31.86
N LYS A 651 34.69 10.66 32.05
CA LYS A 651 35.15 9.79 30.96
C LYS A 651 33.98 9.12 30.23
N ALA A 652 32.97 8.62 30.95
CA ALA A 652 31.79 7.97 30.38
C ALA A 652 30.96 8.93 29.51
N LEU A 653 30.65 10.14 30.02
CA LEU A 653 29.88 11.13 29.25
C LEU A 653 30.71 11.74 28.11
N SER A 654 32.03 11.91 28.28
CA SER A 654 32.92 12.28 27.17
C SER A 654 32.92 11.21 26.07
N TYR A 655 32.93 9.93 26.43
CA TYR A 655 32.90 8.81 25.48
C TYR A 655 31.57 8.74 24.73
N LEU A 656 30.43 8.85 25.43
CA LEU A 656 29.12 9.01 24.79
C LEU A 656 29.06 10.28 23.92
N GLY A 657 29.74 11.36 24.31
CA GLY A 657 29.92 12.57 23.52
C GLY A 657 30.72 12.39 22.23
N THR A 658 31.43 11.27 22.02
CA THR A 658 32.06 10.94 20.73
C THR A 658 31.10 10.34 19.70
N LEU A 659 29.87 10.00 20.11
CA LEU A 659 28.84 9.50 19.19
C LEU A 659 28.31 10.64 18.30
N PRO A 660 27.82 10.32 17.08
CA PRO A 660 27.21 11.31 16.18
C PRO A 660 26.06 12.06 16.85
N ASP A 661 25.93 13.36 16.57
CA ASP A 661 24.97 14.26 17.23
C ASP A 661 23.51 13.85 16.99
N GLU A 662 23.20 13.15 15.91
CA GLU A 662 21.89 12.59 15.58
C GLU A 662 21.54 11.28 16.31
N THR A 663 22.43 10.76 17.16
CA THR A 663 22.20 9.49 17.90
C THR A 663 21.14 9.67 18.97
N VAL A 664 19.99 9.00 18.82
CA VAL A 664 18.85 9.05 19.75
C VAL A 664 19.21 8.40 21.11
N VAL A 665 18.84 9.03 22.22
CA VAL A 665 19.11 8.55 23.58
C VAL A 665 17.91 7.77 24.16
N TYR A 666 18.18 6.58 24.69
CA TYR A 666 17.21 5.73 25.37
C TYR A 666 17.67 5.43 26.80
N ASN A 667 17.13 6.18 27.76
CA ASN A 667 17.57 6.26 29.16
C ASN A 667 16.78 5.35 30.13
N GLY A 668 17.40 4.98 31.25
CA GLY A 668 16.83 4.04 32.22
C GLY A 668 15.58 4.53 32.94
N HIS A 669 15.62 5.78 33.44
CA HIS A 669 14.55 6.38 34.25
C HIS A 669 14.02 7.71 33.68
N GLU A 670 12.73 7.97 33.88
CA GLU A 670 12.00 9.20 33.52
C GLU A 670 12.24 10.35 34.51
N TYR A 671 13.51 10.74 34.65
CA TYR A 671 13.92 11.87 35.51
C TYR A 671 13.87 13.23 34.81
N THR A 672 13.45 13.31 33.54
CA THR A 672 13.64 14.47 32.64
C THR A 672 13.10 15.79 33.22
N LYS A 673 11.93 15.75 33.88
CA LYS A 673 11.36 16.94 34.56
C LYS A 673 12.23 17.45 35.71
N GLY A 674 12.76 16.55 36.54
CA GLY A 674 13.69 16.90 37.62
C GLY A 674 15.08 17.27 37.12
N SER A 675 15.50 16.71 35.98
CA SER A 675 16.70 17.12 35.23
C SER A 675 16.59 18.55 34.71
N LEU A 676 15.53 18.89 34.00
CA LEU A 676 15.24 20.26 33.54
C LEU A 676 15.24 21.27 34.69
N ALA A 677 14.57 20.95 35.81
CA ALA A 677 14.52 21.84 36.97
C ALA A 677 15.91 22.14 37.54
N PHE A 678 16.80 21.14 37.59
CA PHE A 678 18.19 21.33 38.01
C PHE A 678 19.04 22.05 36.95
N GLY A 679 18.90 21.68 35.67
CA GLY A 679 19.60 22.36 34.57
C GLY A 679 19.28 23.86 34.54
N THR A 680 18.00 24.21 34.68
CA THR A 680 17.53 25.61 34.75
C THR A 680 18.11 26.37 35.96
N HIS A 681 18.42 25.67 37.06
CA HIS A 681 19.02 26.27 38.26
C HIS A 681 20.54 26.55 38.10
N ILE A 682 21.21 25.87 37.18
CA ILE A 682 22.67 25.95 36.97
C ILE A 682 23.03 26.75 35.72
N ASP A 683 22.30 26.53 34.61
CA ASP A 683 22.55 27.07 33.28
C ASP A 683 21.20 27.43 32.61
N PRO A 684 20.50 28.49 33.08
CA PRO A 684 19.14 28.83 32.63
C PRO A 684 19.08 29.17 31.14
N ASP A 685 20.16 29.72 30.59
CA ASP A 685 20.31 30.15 29.20
C ASP A 685 20.93 29.08 28.29
N ALA A 686 20.95 27.81 28.73
CA ALA A 686 21.52 26.72 27.93
C ALA A 686 20.79 26.56 26.58
N PRO A 687 21.51 26.36 25.46
CA PRO A 687 20.91 26.11 24.15
C PRO A 687 19.89 24.96 24.19
N GLY A 688 18.74 25.16 23.52
CA GLY A 688 17.70 24.14 23.41
C GLY A 688 16.77 23.98 24.63
N MET A 689 16.94 24.76 25.72
CA MET A 689 16.10 24.64 26.93
C MET A 689 14.58 24.79 26.68
N ASP A 690 14.16 25.58 25.69
CA ASP A 690 12.75 25.68 25.27
C ASP A 690 12.22 24.38 24.63
N ARG A 691 13.08 23.59 23.99
CA ARG A 691 12.74 22.26 23.45
C ARG A 691 12.66 21.24 24.57
N LEU A 692 13.65 21.21 25.48
CA LEU A 692 13.62 20.35 26.66
C LEU A 692 12.39 20.61 27.53
N ARG A 693 11.99 21.88 27.71
CA ARG A 693 10.76 22.26 28.44
C ARG A 693 9.51 21.64 27.81
N LYS A 694 9.36 21.73 26.48
CA LYS A 694 8.25 21.11 25.75
C LYS A 694 8.25 19.58 25.85
N LEU A 695 9.43 18.93 25.84
CA LEU A 695 9.52 17.48 26.07
C LEU A 695 8.98 17.09 27.46
N THR A 696 9.17 17.90 28.50
CA THR A 696 8.61 17.63 29.85
C THR A 696 7.10 17.81 29.99
N GLU A 697 6.40 18.23 28.93
CA GLU A 697 4.93 18.25 28.86
C GLU A 697 4.36 16.88 28.42
N GLU A 698 5.20 15.99 27.89
CA GLU A 698 4.81 14.66 27.42
C GLU A 698 4.96 13.58 28.51
N SER A 699 4.14 12.52 28.43
CA SER A 699 4.13 11.43 29.41
C SER A 699 5.25 10.40 29.26
N VAL A 700 5.99 10.44 28.15
CA VAL A 700 7.17 9.61 27.86
C VAL A 700 8.16 10.47 27.10
N THR A 701 9.35 10.71 27.66
CA THR A 701 10.36 11.60 27.07
C THR A 701 11.55 10.87 26.45
N THR A 702 11.80 9.62 26.83
CA THR A 702 12.86 8.77 26.24
C THR A 702 12.68 8.60 24.73
N GLY A 703 13.79 8.51 24.00
CA GLY A 703 13.80 8.41 22.54
C GLY A 703 13.52 9.72 21.81
N LYS A 704 13.49 10.87 22.50
CA LYS A 704 13.17 12.19 21.93
C LYS A 704 14.28 13.23 22.04
N SER A 705 15.38 12.94 22.74
CA SER A 705 16.63 13.70 22.62
C SER A 705 17.70 12.88 21.90
N THR A 706 18.70 13.57 21.37
CA THR A 706 19.91 12.97 20.82
C THR A 706 21.14 13.37 21.60
N ILE A 707 22.28 12.70 21.34
CA ILE A 707 23.58 13.09 21.89
C ILE A 707 23.92 14.57 21.57
N GLY A 708 23.49 15.09 20.43
CA GLY A 708 23.60 16.50 20.05
C GLY A 708 22.76 17.44 20.90
N ASP A 709 21.54 17.05 21.29
CA ASP A 709 20.72 17.80 22.25
C ASP A 709 21.36 17.80 23.65
N GLU A 710 21.85 16.64 24.11
CA GLU A 710 22.47 16.55 25.43
C GLU A 710 23.75 17.41 25.53
N LYS A 711 24.56 17.49 24.47
CA LYS A 711 25.66 18.46 24.36
C LYS A 711 25.20 19.92 24.48
N GLN A 712 23.96 20.23 24.08
CA GLN A 712 23.40 21.59 24.14
C GLN A 712 22.82 21.96 25.51
N TRP A 713 22.11 21.06 26.19
CA TRP A 713 21.41 21.38 27.45
C TRP A 713 21.88 20.65 28.71
N ASN A 714 22.65 19.57 28.59
CA ASN A 714 23.01 18.74 29.75
C ASN A 714 24.21 19.34 30.49
N VAL A 715 23.98 19.90 31.68
CA VAL A 715 25.02 20.55 32.49
C VAL A 715 26.19 19.62 32.84
N PHE A 716 25.97 18.30 32.86
CA PHE A 716 27.02 17.30 33.08
C PHE A 716 27.91 17.06 31.83
N MET A 717 27.48 17.51 30.65
CA MET A 717 28.24 17.49 29.39
C MET A 717 28.79 18.88 29.00
N ARG A 718 28.53 19.92 29.80
CA ARG A 718 28.87 21.34 29.56
C ARG A 718 29.78 21.91 30.67
N LEU A 719 30.70 21.11 31.17
CA LEU A 719 31.47 21.39 32.39
C LEU A 719 32.37 22.62 32.28
N ASP A 720 32.81 22.93 31.06
CA ASP A 720 33.61 24.07 30.64
C ASP A 720 32.83 25.39 30.56
N SER A 721 31.49 25.32 30.43
CA SER A 721 30.62 26.50 30.29
C SER A 721 30.74 27.46 31.48
N ALA A 722 30.72 28.77 31.19
CA ALA A 722 30.93 29.81 32.19
C ALA A 722 29.89 29.78 33.33
N THR A 723 28.66 29.39 33.02
CA THR A 723 27.55 29.19 33.97
C THR A 723 27.82 28.02 34.92
N VAL A 724 28.14 26.83 34.39
CA VAL A 724 28.52 25.65 35.21
C VAL A 724 29.76 25.94 36.06
N ARG A 725 30.81 26.56 35.49
CA ARG A 725 32.01 26.97 36.22
C ARG A 725 31.70 27.95 37.36
N THR A 726 30.80 28.91 37.13
CA THR A 726 30.39 29.90 38.14
C THR A 726 29.55 29.28 39.26
N ALA A 727 28.59 28.41 38.92
CA ALA A 727 27.73 27.74 39.87
C ALA A 727 28.50 26.76 40.77
N THR A 728 29.43 25.99 40.19
CA THR A 728 30.26 25.02 40.93
C THR A 728 31.47 25.66 41.63
N LYS A 729 31.99 26.79 41.14
CA LYS A 729 33.32 27.32 41.53
C LYS A 729 34.39 26.24 41.41
N ALA A 730 34.37 25.50 40.30
CA ALA A 730 35.28 24.39 40.04
C ALA A 730 36.60 24.84 39.41
N GLN A 731 37.69 24.17 39.77
CA GLN A 731 39.02 24.43 39.19
C GLN A 731 39.28 23.67 37.88
N ASN A 732 38.54 22.58 37.63
CA ASN A 732 38.65 21.73 36.44
C ASN A 732 37.37 20.90 36.26
N ASP A 733 37.26 20.16 35.16
CA ASP A 733 36.07 19.38 34.80
C ASP A 733 35.74 18.25 35.78
N ILE A 734 36.74 17.64 36.42
CA ILE A 734 36.51 16.57 37.41
C ILE A 734 35.90 17.15 38.69
N ASP A 735 36.41 18.28 39.14
CA ASP A 735 35.89 19.06 40.26
C ASP A 735 34.48 19.61 39.95
N ALA A 736 34.21 20.03 38.71
CA ALA A 736 32.88 20.44 38.26
C ALA A 736 31.88 19.27 38.24
N MET A 737 32.28 18.10 37.71
CA MET A 737 31.47 16.88 37.69
C MET A 737 31.11 16.41 39.11
N ALA A 738 32.08 16.42 40.03
CA ALA A 738 31.86 16.08 41.43
C ALA A 738 30.83 17.02 42.09
N LYS A 739 31.06 18.34 41.99
CA LYS A 739 30.20 19.36 42.61
C LYS A 739 28.80 19.39 42.01
N LEU A 740 28.64 19.28 40.68
CA LEU A 740 27.31 19.15 40.06
C LEU A 740 26.58 17.90 40.57
N ARG A 741 27.28 16.79 40.77
CA ARG A 741 26.67 15.54 41.28
C ARG A 741 26.19 15.70 42.72
N GLU A 742 26.97 16.34 43.58
CA GLU A 742 26.59 16.66 44.97
C GLU A 742 25.41 17.64 45.04
N MET A 743 25.46 18.71 44.24
CA MET A 743 24.36 19.67 44.09
C MET A 743 23.08 18.96 43.61
N LYS A 744 23.15 18.10 42.57
CA LYS A 744 22.01 17.33 42.08
C LYS A 744 21.49 16.29 43.09
N ASN A 745 22.36 15.73 43.93
CA ASN A 745 21.97 14.77 44.96
C ASN A 745 21.25 15.44 46.15
N SER A 746 21.57 16.71 46.43
CA SER A 746 20.94 17.51 47.49
C SER A 746 19.73 18.33 47.00
N PHE A 747 19.62 18.56 45.68
CA PHE A 747 18.52 19.31 45.05
C PHE A 747 17.14 18.75 45.36
N ARG A 748 16.24 19.63 45.85
CA ARG A 748 14.82 19.35 46.15
C ARG A 748 13.94 20.18 45.21
N GLY A 749 14.07 19.91 43.91
CA GLY A 749 13.37 20.63 42.83
C GLY A 749 11.87 20.36 42.76
#